data_AF-A0A168G030-F1
#
_entry.id   AF-A0A168G030-F1
#
_cell.length_a   1.000
_cell.length_b   1.000
_cell.length_c   1.000
_cell.angle_alpha   90.00
_cell.angle_beta   90.00
_cell.angle_gamma   90.00
#
_symmetry.space_group_name_H-M   'P 1'
#
loop_
_entity.id
_entity.type
_entity.pdbx_description
1 polymer ?
#
loop_
_entity_poly.entity_id
_entity_poly.type
_entity_poly.pdbx_seq_one_letter_code
_entity_poly.pdbx_strand_id
1 'polypeptide(L)'
;MRIPRPGRVGVAAAVGLLTTALVVPPGAQAAPGPVPATVATTDDPVPAPPTDATGDAIPVTPPAAEPVEPSTEEAGFVPDELVEDAGTTARTTAAARKAAADGEPLVATAAVVGFGVVGVTWTGDVDPAALVVEVRTSTDPAADPAVDAGWSAWEETQAEPSPDGTLDGTEPVLVGDVAQVQARVTGDAAGVVRDLALAVVDPGTSAADDDVAAPPTEVSPSGAAVVAAAVPTAPTIATRAAWGADESMMTWSPRQGSIRGATIHHTAGTNSYSSAQVPGIIRGIYAYHANTRDWGDIGYNFLVDKFGRVWEGRAGGILSQTIGGHAIGFNTNTTGVSVLGNYDLVQPSAASVSAVVRLTAWKLALHDVPATGTTTIEGKRLPRILGHRDVAATACPGRYLYPKLGEIRRRAQAAQDAAPRPVVKDGTLVRSPSGDVALVEAGRRHATWCSTAAHYGLRCGGAATVTATQWNALKPGGRLRQTVRTTDGRLFRVVDGVKREAFDTASLKRAGLLTTTVTMSATALERLPYRDPVVRPGVVVTNRDNGNTRLVTSGLRHGYIGDAIRQNTPLRGLPFGYLDGASMARMTKTTKTTGVVTRPGKTFVVTTKGLLRVDRSGALRARTQKQAWATGVTSKISKVSRPSLVVLRVRTKDQLYVLRDGVLRPVTAKRARQLNGGTAPRVHVVVKLTKQQFPVGKRL
;
A
#
# COMPACT_ATOMS: atom_id res chain seq x y z
N MET A 1 39.98 -32.61 65.25
CA MET A 1 38.67 -33.13 65.68
C MET A 1 37.60 -32.44 64.83
N ARG A 2 36.83 -33.21 64.03
CA ARG A 2 35.52 -32.93 63.36
C ARG A 2 35.23 -31.58 62.62
N ILE A 3 35.22 -31.63 61.27
CA ILE A 3 34.15 -31.31 60.24
C ILE A 3 32.96 -30.40 60.69
N PRO A 4 32.44 -29.40 59.89
CA PRO A 4 31.77 -29.62 58.58
C PRO A 4 31.77 -28.54 57.46
N ARG A 5 31.70 -28.98 56.18
CA ARG A 5 30.54 -28.86 55.25
C ARG A 5 30.88 -29.29 53.79
N PRO A 6 29.99 -30.01 53.06
CA PRO A 6 30.11 -30.29 51.62
C PRO A 6 29.52 -29.12 50.79
N GLY A 7 30.01 -28.73 49.61
CA GLY A 7 30.10 -29.48 48.34
C GLY A 7 28.71 -29.54 47.68
N ARG A 8 28.42 -29.06 46.46
CA ARG A 8 29.21 -28.94 45.23
C ARG A 8 28.42 -28.18 44.14
N VAL A 9 29.15 -27.48 43.24
CA VAL A 9 29.03 -27.41 41.75
C VAL A 9 27.75 -26.78 41.15
N GLY A 10 27.75 -25.94 40.09
CA GLY A 10 28.79 -25.37 39.23
C GLY A 10 28.18 -24.75 37.94
N VAL A 11 28.94 -23.82 37.31
CA VAL A 11 29.00 -23.49 35.86
C VAL A 11 27.84 -22.63 35.26
N ALA A 12 28.00 -21.64 34.38
CA ALA A 12 29.09 -20.76 33.92
C ALA A 12 28.51 -19.69 32.94
N ALA A 13 29.23 -18.57 32.74
CA ALA A 13 29.70 -18.04 31.44
C ALA A 13 30.15 -16.58 31.57
N ALA A 14 31.43 -16.31 31.25
CA ALA A 14 32.02 -14.97 31.15
C ALA A 14 32.53 -14.72 29.72
N VAL A 15 32.34 -13.48 29.25
CA VAL A 15 32.72 -12.99 27.91
C VAL A 15 34.11 -12.33 27.99
N GLY A 16 35.04 -12.76 27.14
CA GLY A 16 36.38 -12.17 27.00
C GLY A 16 36.51 -11.35 25.70
N LEU A 17 37.05 -10.13 25.83
CA LEU A 17 37.49 -9.25 24.75
C LEU A 17 38.88 -9.66 24.25
N LEU A 18 39.09 -9.65 22.92
CA LEU A 18 40.40 -9.73 22.28
C LEU A 18 40.59 -8.54 21.33
N THR A 19 41.63 -7.76 21.59
CA THR A 19 42.16 -6.71 20.72
C THR A 19 43.34 -7.25 19.92
N THR A 20 43.32 -7.09 18.60
CA THR A 20 44.49 -7.29 17.73
C THR A 20 44.89 -5.97 17.05
N ALA A 21 46.15 -5.60 17.23
CA ALA A 21 46.81 -4.47 16.60
C ALA A 21 47.33 -4.85 15.20
N LEU A 22 47.28 -3.91 14.25
CA LEU A 22 47.94 -4.00 12.95
C LEU A 22 48.67 -2.69 12.67
N VAL A 23 49.96 -2.82 12.39
CA VAL A 23 50.95 -1.78 12.09
C VAL A 23 50.79 -1.26 10.66
N VAL A 24 50.93 0.05 10.46
CA VAL A 24 50.90 0.74 9.14
C VAL A 24 52.30 1.33 8.84
N PRO A 25 52.84 1.21 7.61
CA PRO A 25 54.14 1.77 7.24
C PRO A 25 54.06 3.27 6.85
N PRO A 26 55.19 4.01 6.84
CA PRO A 26 55.20 5.47 6.77
C PRO A 26 55.29 6.00 5.32
N GLY A 27 54.53 7.06 5.02
CA GLY A 27 54.76 7.90 3.84
C GLY A 27 53.49 8.44 3.17
N ALA A 28 52.98 9.58 3.64
CA ALA A 28 52.31 10.59 2.81
C ALA A 28 52.01 11.85 3.65
N GLN A 29 52.33 13.01 3.10
CA GLN A 29 52.26 14.34 3.70
C GLN A 29 50.84 14.80 4.06
N ALA A 30 50.75 15.59 5.13
CA ALA A 30 49.54 16.23 5.63
C ALA A 30 49.04 17.33 4.67
N ALA A 31 47.72 17.36 4.43
CA ALA A 31 47.01 18.45 3.76
C ALA A 31 46.39 19.41 4.81
N PRO A 32 46.28 20.72 4.51
CA PRO A 32 45.92 21.74 5.50
C PRO A 32 44.43 21.75 5.85
N GLY A 33 44.13 22.16 7.09
CA GLY A 33 42.77 22.26 7.64
C GLY A 33 41.93 23.42 7.05
N PRO A 34 40.61 23.41 7.31
CA PRO A 34 39.67 24.35 6.70
C PRO A 34 39.74 25.74 7.34
N VAL A 35 39.75 26.78 6.49
CA VAL A 35 39.65 28.20 6.85
C VAL A 35 38.17 28.61 6.97
N PRO A 36 37.77 29.51 7.89
CA PRO A 36 36.38 29.96 8.03
C PRO A 36 36.01 30.95 6.90
N ALA A 37 34.82 30.81 6.32
CA ALA A 37 34.32 31.73 5.31
C ALA A 37 33.61 32.93 5.97
N THR A 38 34.16 34.12 5.71
CA THR A 38 33.62 35.43 6.06
C THR A 38 32.45 35.81 5.16
N VAL A 39 31.48 36.52 5.75
CA VAL A 39 30.30 37.13 5.11
C VAL A 39 30.75 38.24 4.14
N ALA A 40 30.22 38.22 2.92
CA ALA A 40 30.27 39.36 2.01
C ALA A 40 28.85 39.62 1.46
N THR A 41 28.30 40.76 1.86
CA THR A 41 27.11 41.40 1.32
C THR A 41 27.45 42.07 -0.02
N THR A 42 26.69 41.77 -1.07
CA THR A 42 26.63 42.60 -2.28
C THR A 42 25.16 42.70 -2.72
N ASP A 43 24.60 43.90 -2.53
CA ASP A 43 23.44 44.40 -3.25
C ASP A 43 23.74 44.47 -4.75
N ASP A 44 22.83 43.97 -5.58
CA ASP A 44 22.44 44.58 -6.86
C ASP A 44 21.25 43.81 -7.52
N PRO A 45 20.47 44.46 -8.40
CA PRO A 45 19.01 44.34 -8.41
C PRO A 45 18.44 43.28 -9.37
N VAL A 46 17.22 42.85 -9.03
CA VAL A 46 16.36 41.91 -9.77
C VAL A 46 15.90 42.51 -11.11
N PRO A 47 16.03 41.81 -12.25
CA PRO A 47 15.34 42.19 -13.47
C PRO A 47 13.89 41.66 -13.47
N ALA A 48 12.96 42.56 -13.75
CA ALA A 48 11.53 42.30 -13.92
C ALA A 48 11.22 41.32 -15.08
N PRO A 49 10.10 40.58 -15.04
CA PRO A 49 9.69 39.72 -16.14
C PRO A 49 9.08 40.53 -17.30
N PRO A 50 9.22 40.08 -18.55
CA PRO A 50 8.63 40.76 -19.70
C PRO A 50 7.11 40.54 -19.77
N THR A 51 6.40 41.63 -20.02
CA THR A 51 4.98 41.73 -20.35
C THR A 51 4.73 41.48 -21.84
N ASP A 52 3.53 40.96 -22.11
CA ASP A 52 2.76 40.93 -23.37
C ASP A 52 3.22 40.06 -24.55
N ALA A 53 2.48 38.96 -24.71
CA ALA A 53 1.96 38.53 -26.00
C ALA A 53 0.46 38.27 -25.86
N THR A 54 -0.33 39.21 -26.36
CA THR A 54 -1.79 39.12 -26.53
C THR A 54 -2.13 38.08 -27.58
N GLY A 55 -2.82 37.03 -27.16
CA GLY A 55 -3.46 36.05 -28.05
C GLY A 55 -4.93 35.95 -27.67
N ASP A 56 -5.79 36.43 -28.57
CA ASP A 56 -7.24 36.38 -28.46
C ASP A 56 -7.73 34.97 -28.11
N ALA A 57 -8.31 34.83 -26.92
CA ALA A 57 -9.08 33.67 -26.52
C ALA A 57 -10.51 34.13 -26.22
N ILE A 58 -11.43 33.68 -27.07
CA ILE A 58 -12.88 33.83 -26.93
C ILE A 58 -13.31 33.19 -25.58
N PRO A 59 -13.98 33.90 -24.67
CA PRO A 59 -14.51 33.30 -23.45
C PRO A 59 -15.77 32.50 -23.81
N VAL A 60 -15.69 31.18 -23.71
CA VAL A 60 -16.87 30.32 -23.67
C VAL A 60 -17.35 30.28 -22.22
N THR A 61 -18.36 31.07 -21.92
CA THR A 61 -19.10 31.03 -20.65
C THR A 61 -19.96 29.77 -20.64
N PRO A 62 -19.83 28.85 -19.66
CA PRO A 62 -20.84 27.82 -19.44
C PRO A 62 -22.13 28.50 -18.92
N PRO A 63 -23.33 28.10 -19.37
CA PRO A 63 -24.56 28.69 -18.88
C PRO A 63 -24.72 28.41 -17.38
N ALA A 64 -25.09 29.45 -16.64
CA ALA A 64 -25.52 29.34 -15.26
C ALA A 64 -26.72 28.38 -15.20
N ALA A 65 -26.65 27.39 -14.32
CA ALA A 65 -27.82 26.59 -13.97
C ALA A 65 -28.81 27.50 -13.24
N GLU A 66 -30.03 27.60 -13.78
CA GLU A 66 -31.16 28.26 -13.14
C GLU A 66 -31.49 27.58 -11.79
N PRO A 67 -31.97 28.31 -10.77
CA PRO A 67 -32.47 27.71 -9.55
C PRO A 67 -33.75 26.94 -9.87
N VAL A 68 -33.73 25.62 -9.68
CA VAL A 68 -34.95 24.82 -9.71
C VAL A 68 -35.65 24.98 -8.36
N GLU A 69 -36.79 25.65 -8.35
CA GLU A 69 -37.70 25.68 -7.20
C GLU A 69 -38.20 24.26 -6.89
N PRO A 70 -38.22 23.82 -5.62
CA PRO A 70 -38.79 22.53 -5.28
C PRO A 70 -40.32 22.59 -5.46
N SER A 71 -40.83 21.71 -6.31
CA SER A 71 -42.26 21.48 -6.49
C SER A 71 -42.87 20.97 -5.18
N THR A 72 -43.80 21.74 -4.65
CA THR A 72 -44.77 21.33 -3.63
C THR A 72 -45.81 20.42 -4.28
N GLU A 73 -45.65 19.10 -4.11
CA GLU A 73 -46.80 18.19 -4.14
C GLU A 73 -47.22 17.93 -2.69
N GLU A 74 -48.47 18.32 -2.42
CA GLU A 74 -49.15 18.22 -1.15
C GLU A 74 -49.15 16.79 -0.62
N ALA A 75 -48.48 16.59 0.51
CA ALA A 75 -48.78 15.48 1.40
C ALA A 75 -50.18 15.73 1.99
N GLY A 76 -51.10 14.82 1.68
CA GLY A 76 -52.45 14.82 2.21
C GLY A 76 -52.44 14.88 3.74
N PHE A 77 -53.15 15.89 4.24
CA PHE A 77 -53.54 16.09 5.62
C PHE A 77 -54.15 14.81 6.21
N VAL A 78 -53.45 14.20 7.18
CA VAL A 78 -54.01 13.18 8.08
C VAL A 78 -54.43 13.90 9.37
N PRO A 79 -55.68 13.73 9.85
CA PRO A 79 -56.19 14.48 11.01
C PRO A 79 -55.40 14.21 12.31
N ASP A 80 -55.35 15.24 13.15
CA ASP A 80 -54.64 15.42 14.42
C ASP A 80 -55.10 14.52 15.61
N GLU A 81 -55.61 13.32 15.34
CA GLU A 81 -55.97 12.36 16.39
C GLU A 81 -55.28 11.02 16.07
N LEU A 82 -54.11 10.80 16.70
CA LEU A 82 -53.47 9.52 17.07
C LEU A 82 -51.94 9.62 17.30
N VAL A 83 -51.40 10.80 17.56
CA VAL A 83 -50.02 10.95 18.09
C VAL A 83 -50.06 11.16 19.60
N GLU A 84 -50.41 10.11 20.33
CA GLU A 84 -50.01 10.00 21.74
C GLU A 84 -49.07 8.81 21.90
N ASP A 85 -47.92 9.11 22.51
CA ASP A 85 -46.89 8.22 23.07
C ASP A 85 -46.10 7.28 22.13
N ALA A 86 -45.01 7.83 21.58
CA ALA A 86 -43.77 7.08 21.34
C ALA A 86 -42.52 7.92 21.65
N GLY A 87 -42.59 8.76 22.70
CA GLY A 87 -41.47 9.54 23.22
C GLY A 87 -40.97 8.98 24.54
N THR A 88 -40.41 7.77 24.56
CA THR A 88 -39.85 7.22 25.81
C THR A 88 -38.40 7.66 25.97
N THR A 89 -38.20 8.87 26.49
CA THR A 89 -36.92 9.30 27.06
C THR A 89 -36.50 8.33 28.17
N ALA A 90 -35.24 7.88 28.16
CA ALA A 90 -34.66 7.08 29.25
C ALA A 90 -34.89 7.77 30.60
N ARG A 91 -35.65 7.13 31.49
CA ARG A 91 -35.98 7.65 32.82
C ARG A 91 -34.94 7.19 33.83
N THR A 92 -34.19 8.13 34.42
CA THR A 92 -33.37 7.88 35.62
C THR A 92 -34.24 7.98 36.87
N THR A 93 -34.38 6.89 37.61
CA THR A 93 -35.19 6.86 38.84
C THR A 93 -34.40 6.27 40.02
N ALA A 94 -33.78 7.13 40.84
CA ALA A 94 -33.74 7.06 42.32
C ALA A 94 -32.64 7.97 42.91
N ALA A 95 -32.97 8.66 44.01
CA ALA A 95 -32.04 9.47 44.79
C ALA A 95 -31.98 8.99 46.25
N ALA A 96 -30.79 8.75 46.80
CA ALA A 96 -30.60 8.68 48.25
C ALA A 96 -30.23 10.09 48.76
N ARG A 97 -31.09 10.69 49.58
CA ARG A 97 -30.96 12.10 50.03
C ARG A 97 -30.46 12.26 51.47
N LYS A 98 -29.69 11.32 52.03
CA LYS A 98 -29.24 11.44 53.42
C LYS A 98 -27.79 11.00 53.57
N ALA A 99 -26.92 11.89 54.03
CA ALA A 99 -25.56 11.53 54.46
C ALA A 99 -25.62 10.41 55.51
N ALA A 100 -24.73 9.42 55.39
CA ALA A 100 -24.62 8.38 56.39
C ALA A 100 -24.16 8.96 57.74
N ALA A 101 -24.58 8.35 58.85
CA ALA A 101 -23.95 8.60 60.14
C ALA A 101 -22.52 8.00 60.12
N ASP A 102 -21.59 8.54 60.90
CA ASP A 102 -20.21 8.06 60.96
C ASP A 102 -20.15 6.53 61.17
N GLY A 103 -19.59 5.81 60.18
CA GLY A 103 -19.44 4.36 60.20
C GLY A 103 -20.57 3.53 59.56
N GLU A 104 -21.70 4.15 59.19
CA GLU A 104 -22.80 3.47 58.48
C GLU A 104 -22.61 3.55 56.95
N PRO A 105 -23.00 2.51 56.19
CA PRO A 105 -22.96 2.56 54.73
C PRO A 105 -24.02 3.53 54.19
N LEU A 106 -23.64 4.33 53.18
CA LEU A 106 -24.60 5.15 52.45
C LEU A 106 -25.26 4.29 51.38
N VAL A 107 -26.58 4.04 51.48
CA VAL A 107 -27.30 3.10 50.59
C VAL A 107 -28.37 3.83 49.75
N ALA A 108 -28.41 3.53 48.45
CA ALA A 108 -29.47 3.91 47.52
C ALA A 108 -30.19 2.66 47.00
N THR A 109 -31.52 2.70 46.92
CA THR A 109 -32.35 1.61 46.39
C THR A 109 -33.24 2.13 45.28
N ALA A 110 -33.38 1.34 44.21
CA ALA A 110 -34.24 1.67 43.08
C ALA A 110 -34.97 0.41 42.58
N ALA A 111 -36.20 0.59 42.08
CA ALA A 111 -36.87 -0.43 41.28
C ALA A 111 -36.27 -0.45 39.87
N VAL A 112 -36.26 -1.64 39.25
CA VAL A 112 -35.82 -1.84 37.87
C VAL A 112 -36.95 -2.54 37.11
N VAL A 113 -37.19 -2.11 35.88
CA VAL A 113 -38.16 -2.77 34.99
C VAL A 113 -37.37 -3.43 33.86
N GLY A 114 -37.39 -4.76 33.81
CA GLY A 114 -36.73 -5.54 32.76
C GLY A 114 -35.20 -5.55 32.85
N PHE A 115 -34.55 -5.66 31.69
CA PHE A 115 -33.09 -5.77 31.59
C PHE A 115 -32.43 -4.38 31.72
N GLY A 116 -31.78 -4.11 32.85
CA GLY A 116 -31.26 -2.78 33.18
C GLY A 116 -29.74 -2.60 33.00
N VAL A 117 -29.35 -1.36 32.68
CA VAL A 117 -28.00 -0.82 32.95
C VAL A 117 -28.12 0.14 34.12
N VAL A 118 -27.22 0.02 35.10
CA VAL A 118 -27.19 0.93 36.24
C VAL A 118 -25.83 1.60 36.36
N GLY A 119 -25.80 2.75 37.00
CA GLY A 119 -24.57 3.34 37.48
C GLY A 119 -24.81 4.14 38.74
N VAL A 120 -23.72 4.41 39.45
CA VAL A 120 -23.77 5.14 40.72
C VAL A 120 -23.07 6.47 40.51
N THR A 121 -23.69 7.56 40.93
CA THR A 121 -23.11 8.91 40.88
C THR A 121 -23.15 9.56 42.26
N TRP A 122 -22.24 10.50 42.49
CA TRP A 122 -22.18 11.26 43.73
C TRP A 122 -21.56 12.65 43.53
N THR A 123 -21.68 13.48 44.55
CA THR A 123 -20.91 14.72 44.71
C THR A 123 -19.95 14.58 45.91
N GLY A 124 -18.87 15.36 45.91
CA GLY A 124 -17.84 15.33 46.96
C GLY A 124 -16.48 14.86 46.47
N ASP A 125 -15.42 15.45 47.01
CA ASP A 125 -14.03 15.15 46.65
C ASP A 125 -13.53 13.94 47.46
N VAL A 126 -13.58 12.76 46.84
CA VAL A 126 -13.26 11.48 47.48
C VAL A 126 -11.90 10.97 47.02
N ASP A 127 -11.09 10.48 47.97
CA ASP A 127 -9.89 9.72 47.62
C ASP A 127 -10.31 8.41 46.93
N PRO A 128 -9.90 8.17 45.67
CA PRO A 128 -10.23 6.93 44.97
C PRO A 128 -9.80 5.68 45.73
N ALA A 129 -8.73 5.76 46.55
CA ALA A 129 -8.24 4.63 47.33
C ALA A 129 -9.11 4.32 48.57
N ALA A 130 -9.93 5.27 49.02
CA ALA A 130 -10.84 5.11 50.14
C ALA A 130 -12.28 4.79 49.72
N LEU A 131 -12.57 4.82 48.40
CA LEU A 131 -13.91 4.68 47.86
C LEU A 131 -14.19 3.22 47.46
N VAL A 132 -15.15 2.59 48.17
CA VAL A 132 -15.70 1.29 47.80
C VAL A 132 -17.17 1.47 47.48
N VAL A 133 -17.52 1.27 46.21
CA VAL A 133 -18.92 1.31 45.73
C VAL A 133 -19.33 -0.11 45.40
N GLU A 134 -20.44 -0.58 45.95
CA GLU A 134 -20.95 -1.92 45.71
C GLU A 134 -22.39 -1.85 45.21
N VAL A 135 -22.76 -2.79 44.34
CA VAL A 135 -24.11 -2.96 43.82
C VAL A 135 -24.61 -4.37 44.11
N ARG A 136 -25.89 -4.52 44.41
CA ARG A 136 -26.58 -5.81 44.48
C ARG A 136 -27.96 -5.73 43.86
N THR A 137 -28.52 -6.87 43.50
CA THR A 137 -29.79 -6.96 42.79
C THR A 137 -30.75 -7.92 43.47
N SER A 138 -32.05 -7.75 43.23
CA SER A 138 -33.08 -8.70 43.61
C SER A 138 -34.04 -8.95 42.46
N THR A 139 -34.43 -10.20 42.26
CA THR A 139 -35.51 -10.57 41.33
C THR A 139 -36.89 -10.50 41.97
N ASP A 140 -36.98 -10.28 43.29
CA ASP A 140 -38.23 -10.15 44.02
C ASP A 140 -38.61 -8.66 44.14
N PRO A 141 -39.72 -8.21 43.52
CA PRO A 141 -40.18 -6.83 43.64
C PRO A 141 -40.59 -6.46 45.06
N ALA A 142 -40.85 -7.43 45.93
CA ALA A 142 -41.21 -7.25 47.34
C ALA A 142 -40.02 -7.43 48.30
N ALA A 143 -38.79 -7.56 47.80
CA ALA A 143 -37.60 -7.67 48.64
C ALA A 143 -37.49 -6.45 49.57
N ASP A 144 -37.33 -6.71 50.87
CA ASP A 144 -37.14 -5.66 51.86
C ASP A 144 -35.69 -5.14 51.73
N PRO A 145 -35.49 -3.83 51.46
CA PRO A 145 -34.16 -3.25 51.28
C PRO A 145 -33.29 -3.28 52.55
N ALA A 146 -33.86 -3.53 53.72
CA ALA A 146 -33.17 -3.52 55.01
C ALA A 146 -32.60 -4.89 55.44
N VAL A 147 -32.92 -5.98 54.73
CA VAL A 147 -32.46 -7.34 55.06
C VAL A 147 -31.78 -8.01 53.86
N ASP A 148 -30.88 -8.96 54.12
CA ASP A 148 -30.15 -9.65 53.04
C ASP A 148 -30.97 -10.73 52.32
N ALA A 149 -32.03 -11.23 52.95
CA ALA A 149 -32.87 -12.26 52.35
C ALA A 149 -33.54 -11.74 51.08
N GLY A 150 -33.37 -12.46 49.97
CA GLY A 150 -33.92 -12.08 48.66
C GLY A 150 -33.00 -11.21 47.80
N TRP A 151 -31.83 -10.80 48.31
CA TRP A 151 -30.84 -10.05 47.55
C TRP A 151 -29.63 -10.90 47.12
N SER A 152 -29.00 -10.54 46.01
CA SER A 152 -27.69 -11.07 45.63
C SER A 152 -26.61 -10.63 46.63
N ALA A 153 -25.46 -11.31 46.58
CA ALA A 153 -24.27 -10.78 47.24
C ALA A 153 -23.92 -9.39 46.68
N TRP A 154 -23.27 -8.57 47.52
CA TRP A 154 -22.71 -7.30 47.09
C TRP A 154 -21.54 -7.55 46.13
N GLU A 155 -21.56 -6.83 45.00
CA GLU A 155 -20.49 -6.84 44.02
C GLU A 155 -19.91 -5.43 43.91
N GLU A 156 -18.59 -5.32 44.06
CA GLU A 156 -17.89 -4.04 43.90
C GLU A 156 -17.98 -3.56 42.45
N THR A 157 -18.38 -2.29 42.28
CA THR A 157 -18.32 -1.57 41.01
C THR A 157 -17.21 -0.53 41.06
N GLN A 158 -16.59 -0.28 39.92
CA GLN A 158 -15.40 0.55 39.84
C GLN A 158 -15.79 2.00 39.59
N ALA A 159 -15.26 2.91 40.40
CA ALA A 159 -15.36 4.34 40.16
C ALA A 159 -14.58 4.70 38.89
N GLU A 160 -15.16 5.52 38.02
CA GLU A 160 -14.54 5.97 36.77
C GLU A 160 -14.64 7.48 36.66
N PRO A 161 -13.51 8.19 36.60
CA PRO A 161 -13.54 9.64 36.49
C PRO A 161 -14.08 10.07 35.11
N SER A 162 -14.86 11.14 35.13
CA SER A 162 -15.38 11.81 33.94
C SER A 162 -14.23 12.34 33.05
N PRO A 163 -14.42 12.55 31.74
CA PRO A 163 -13.36 12.98 30.82
C PRO A 163 -12.60 14.25 31.22
N ASP A 164 -13.18 15.08 32.07
CA ASP A 164 -12.59 16.29 32.65
C ASP A 164 -11.67 16.02 33.87
N GLY A 165 -11.66 14.79 34.39
CA GLY A 165 -10.88 14.37 35.56
C GLY A 165 -11.71 14.16 36.83
N THR A 166 -13.00 14.53 36.84
CA THR A 166 -13.82 14.51 38.05
C THR A 166 -14.23 13.09 38.42
N LEU A 167 -14.00 12.65 39.67
CA LEU A 167 -14.39 11.33 40.16
C LEU A 167 -15.76 11.38 40.85
N ASP A 168 -16.82 11.32 40.05
CA ASP A 168 -18.22 11.58 40.42
C ASP A 168 -19.19 10.44 40.04
N GLY A 169 -18.66 9.29 39.60
CA GLY A 169 -19.49 8.13 39.29
C GLY A 169 -18.73 6.86 38.94
N THR A 170 -19.47 5.79 38.65
CA THR A 170 -18.92 4.47 38.28
C THR A 170 -18.98 4.21 36.78
N GLU A 171 -18.25 3.18 36.34
CA GLU A 171 -18.58 2.47 35.09
C GLU A 171 -20.04 1.96 35.13
N PRO A 172 -20.71 1.84 33.97
CA PRO A 172 -22.06 1.30 33.88
C PRO A 172 -22.05 -0.22 34.10
N VAL A 173 -22.88 -0.70 35.03
CA VAL A 173 -23.01 -2.11 35.39
C VAL A 173 -24.26 -2.70 34.73
N LEU A 174 -24.10 -3.85 34.07
CA LEU A 174 -25.23 -4.60 33.53
C LEU A 174 -25.88 -5.40 34.67
N VAL A 175 -27.13 -5.13 35.03
CA VAL A 175 -27.79 -5.84 36.16
C VAL A 175 -28.70 -6.97 35.73
N GLY A 176 -29.10 -7.03 34.46
CA GLY A 176 -29.97 -8.09 33.96
C GLY A 176 -31.45 -7.86 34.25
N ASP A 177 -32.27 -8.90 34.07
CA ASP A 177 -33.70 -8.90 34.40
C ASP A 177 -33.87 -8.99 35.93
N VAL A 178 -33.97 -7.83 36.58
CA VAL A 178 -34.08 -7.71 38.04
C VAL A 178 -35.24 -6.78 38.38
N ALA A 179 -35.81 -6.93 39.58
CA ALA A 179 -36.93 -6.12 40.06
C ALA A 179 -36.45 -4.93 40.90
N GLN A 180 -35.34 -5.09 41.61
CA GLN A 180 -34.74 -4.03 42.41
C GLN A 180 -33.21 -4.07 42.34
N VAL A 181 -32.60 -2.91 42.53
CA VAL A 181 -31.16 -2.73 42.64
C VAL A 181 -30.84 -1.86 43.85
N GLN A 182 -29.74 -2.18 44.51
CA GLN A 182 -29.16 -1.36 45.56
C GLN A 182 -27.72 -1.03 45.23
N ALA A 183 -27.33 0.18 45.60
CA ALA A 183 -25.94 0.60 45.62
C ALA A 183 -25.59 1.07 47.02
N ARG A 184 -24.36 0.81 47.45
CA ARG A 184 -23.84 1.38 48.69
C ARG A 184 -22.43 1.91 48.53
N VAL A 185 -22.10 2.89 49.34
CA VAL A 185 -20.72 3.30 49.62
C VAL A 185 -20.38 2.89 51.04
N THR A 186 -19.23 2.23 51.23
CA THR A 186 -18.74 1.79 52.54
C THR A 186 -17.43 2.46 52.91
N GLY A 187 -17.02 2.34 54.18
CA GLY A 187 -15.73 2.83 54.69
C GLY A 187 -15.65 4.35 54.87
N ASP A 188 -14.42 4.86 54.97
CA ASP A 188 -14.12 6.27 55.26
C ASP A 188 -14.66 7.24 54.19
N ALA A 189 -14.88 6.76 52.96
CA ALA A 189 -15.50 7.56 51.89
C ALA A 189 -16.98 7.88 52.15
N ALA A 190 -17.70 7.08 52.95
CA ALA A 190 -19.14 7.30 53.18
C ALA A 190 -19.46 8.65 53.86
N GLY A 191 -18.53 9.18 54.67
CA GLY A 191 -18.68 10.51 55.30
C GLY A 191 -18.41 11.70 54.38
N VAL A 192 -17.73 11.45 53.25
CA VAL A 192 -17.32 12.47 52.27
C VAL A 192 -18.29 12.51 51.08
N VAL A 193 -18.81 11.36 50.67
CA VAL A 193 -19.80 11.23 49.60
C VAL A 193 -21.10 11.97 49.95
N ARG A 194 -21.59 12.77 49.00
CA ARG A 194 -22.87 13.48 49.04
C ARG A 194 -23.70 13.11 47.82
N ASP A 195 -25.02 13.30 47.94
CA ASP A 195 -25.98 13.09 46.84
C ASP A 195 -25.83 11.76 46.08
N LEU A 196 -25.58 10.67 46.82
CA LEU A 196 -25.47 9.34 46.22
C LEU A 196 -26.75 8.99 45.45
N ALA A 197 -26.62 8.81 44.15
CA ALA A 197 -27.72 8.48 43.26
C ALA A 197 -27.43 7.17 42.54
N LEU A 198 -28.47 6.35 42.44
CA LEU A 198 -28.46 5.12 41.69
C LEU A 198 -29.24 5.35 40.39
N ALA A 199 -28.50 5.58 39.31
CA ALA A 199 -29.07 5.79 38.00
C ALA A 199 -29.45 4.45 37.40
N VAL A 200 -30.73 4.11 37.47
CA VAL A 200 -31.31 3.02 36.68
C VAL A 200 -31.66 3.56 35.30
N VAL A 201 -31.08 2.99 34.25
CA VAL A 201 -31.34 3.39 32.88
C VAL A 201 -32.18 2.32 32.19
N ASP A 202 -33.41 2.69 31.89
CA ASP A 202 -34.27 1.94 30.96
C ASP A 202 -33.79 2.22 29.53
N PRO A 203 -33.30 1.20 28.80
CA PRO A 203 -32.79 1.38 27.45
C PRO A 203 -33.88 1.61 26.40
N GLY A 204 -35.17 1.47 26.77
CA GLY A 204 -36.30 1.54 25.87
C GLY A 204 -36.29 0.45 24.78
N THR A 205 -37.29 0.50 23.93
CA THR A 205 -37.37 -0.33 22.71
C THR A 205 -37.01 0.51 21.49
N SER A 206 -36.49 -0.14 20.46
CA SER A 206 -36.16 0.46 19.17
C SER A 206 -36.59 -0.48 18.06
N ALA A 207 -36.91 0.06 16.88
CA ALA A 207 -37.12 -0.75 15.68
C ALA A 207 -35.92 -1.66 15.36
N ALA A 208 -34.70 -1.28 15.79
CA ALA A 208 -33.51 -2.11 15.66
C ALA A 208 -33.57 -3.43 16.47
N ASP A 209 -34.46 -3.54 17.45
CA ASP A 209 -34.63 -4.73 18.28
C ASP A 209 -35.38 -5.87 17.55
N ASP A 210 -36.11 -5.55 16.48
CA ASP A 210 -36.81 -6.54 15.64
C ASP A 210 -35.87 -7.18 14.60
N ASP A 211 -34.77 -6.50 14.27
CA ASP A 211 -33.80 -6.88 13.23
C ASP A 211 -32.48 -7.44 13.79
N VAL A 212 -32.47 -8.00 15.01
CA VAL A 212 -31.25 -8.48 15.70
C VAL A 212 -30.63 -9.74 15.03
N ALA A 213 -31.18 -10.18 13.89
CA ALA A 213 -30.63 -11.23 13.04
C ALA A 213 -29.22 -10.88 12.51
N ALA A 214 -28.42 -11.93 12.24
CA ALA A 214 -26.99 -11.86 11.91
C ALA A 214 -26.60 -10.67 11.02
N PRO A 215 -25.56 -9.90 11.37
CA PRO A 215 -25.35 -8.52 10.91
C PRO A 215 -25.26 -8.40 9.38
N PRO A 216 -26.11 -7.58 8.72
CA PRO A 216 -25.83 -7.05 7.39
C PRO A 216 -26.09 -5.53 7.37
N THR A 217 -25.12 -4.67 7.13
CA THR A 217 -24.51 -4.47 5.80
C THR A 217 -23.10 -3.96 6.01
N GLU A 218 -22.17 -4.64 5.37
CA GLU A 218 -20.76 -4.34 5.39
C GLU A 218 -20.50 -2.88 4.99
N VAL A 219 -19.87 -2.12 5.88
CA VAL A 219 -19.00 -1.04 5.42
C VAL A 219 -17.69 -1.68 4.99
N SER A 220 -17.71 -2.37 3.84
CA SER A 220 -16.49 -2.55 3.06
C SER A 220 -16.20 -1.19 2.44
N PRO A 221 -15.05 -0.52 2.70
CA PRO A 221 -14.69 0.72 2.03
C PRO A 221 -14.39 0.40 0.55
N SER A 222 -15.44 0.27 -0.26
CA SER A 222 -15.39 0.18 -1.71
C SER A 222 -15.42 1.60 -2.27
N GLY A 223 -14.30 2.30 -2.13
CA GLY A 223 -14.24 3.72 -2.44
C GLY A 223 -12.84 4.30 -2.66
N ALA A 224 -11.91 3.53 -3.22
CA ALA A 224 -10.73 4.05 -3.93
C ALA A 224 -9.94 2.90 -4.57
N ALA A 225 -10.33 2.51 -5.78
CA ALA A 225 -9.56 1.57 -6.59
C ALA A 225 -8.25 2.19 -7.08
N VAL A 226 -7.16 2.13 -6.29
CA VAL A 226 -5.78 2.04 -6.84
C VAL A 226 -4.70 1.47 -5.88
N VAL A 227 -4.98 1.21 -4.60
CA VAL A 227 -4.01 0.57 -3.69
C VAL A 227 -4.78 -0.32 -2.71
N ALA A 228 -4.59 -1.64 -2.75
CA ALA A 228 -5.09 -2.50 -1.68
C ALA A 228 -4.39 -2.09 -0.37
N ALA A 229 -5.14 -1.66 0.65
CA ALA A 229 -4.55 -1.23 1.92
C ALA A 229 -3.76 -2.39 2.58
N ALA A 230 -2.63 -2.09 3.24
CA ALA A 230 -1.81 -3.05 4.02
C ALA A 230 -2.47 -3.45 5.35
N VAL A 231 -3.78 -3.56 5.35
CA VAL A 231 -4.59 -3.64 6.56
C VAL A 231 -5.33 -4.97 6.50
N PRO A 232 -5.43 -5.71 7.62
CA PRO A 232 -6.33 -6.85 7.71
C PRO A 232 -7.73 -6.49 7.18
N THR A 233 -8.50 -7.47 6.73
CA THR A 233 -9.90 -7.23 6.36
C THR A 233 -10.63 -6.62 7.56
N ALA A 234 -11.41 -5.55 7.32
CA ALA A 234 -12.24 -4.95 8.35
C ALA A 234 -13.18 -6.00 8.94
N PRO A 235 -13.30 -6.13 10.28
CA PRO A 235 -14.36 -6.94 10.85
C PRO A 235 -15.71 -6.30 10.51
N THR A 236 -16.76 -7.12 10.48
CA THR A 236 -18.13 -6.61 10.48
C THR A 236 -18.35 -5.84 11.79
N ILE A 237 -18.72 -4.56 11.66
CA ILE A 237 -19.04 -3.67 12.77
C ILE A 237 -20.48 -3.22 12.59
N ALA A 238 -21.33 -3.53 13.57
CA ALA A 238 -22.69 -3.00 13.62
C ALA A 238 -22.63 -1.51 13.99
N THR A 239 -23.21 -0.66 13.15
CA THR A 239 -23.18 0.79 13.31
C THR A 239 -24.08 1.26 14.46
N ARG A 240 -24.00 2.55 14.79
CA ARG A 240 -24.91 3.20 15.76
C ARG A 240 -26.39 2.98 15.46
N ALA A 241 -26.78 3.10 14.19
CA ALA A 241 -28.14 2.82 13.75
C ALA A 241 -28.56 1.35 14.01
N ALA A 242 -27.63 0.40 13.88
CA ALA A 242 -27.92 -1.03 14.06
C ALA A 242 -28.21 -1.44 15.51
N TRP A 243 -27.85 -0.61 16.49
CA TRP A 243 -28.27 -0.79 17.88
C TRP A 243 -29.33 0.22 18.35
N GLY A 244 -29.84 1.06 17.43
CA GLY A 244 -30.88 2.04 17.72
C GLY A 244 -30.37 3.25 18.53
N ALA A 245 -29.17 3.74 18.24
CA ALA A 245 -28.66 4.95 18.87
C ALA A 245 -29.60 6.14 18.65
N ASP A 246 -30.05 6.77 19.73
CA ASP A 246 -30.73 8.06 19.66
C ASP A 246 -29.69 9.18 19.60
N GLU A 247 -29.35 9.59 18.38
CA GLU A 247 -28.35 10.63 18.13
C GLU A 247 -28.75 12.01 18.69
N SER A 248 -30.00 12.22 19.12
CA SER A 248 -30.40 13.46 19.79
C SER A 248 -29.77 13.63 21.17
N MET A 249 -29.36 12.53 21.81
CA MET A 249 -28.59 12.55 23.07
C MET A 249 -27.12 12.93 22.85
N MET A 250 -26.64 12.99 21.61
CA MET A 250 -25.25 13.29 21.30
C MET A 250 -24.99 14.80 21.37
N THR A 251 -24.48 15.27 22.50
CA THR A 251 -24.05 16.67 22.67
C THR A 251 -22.57 16.88 22.34
N TRP A 252 -21.80 15.79 22.25
CA TRP A 252 -20.36 15.84 21.98
C TRP A 252 -20.04 16.01 20.48
N SER A 253 -19.04 16.85 20.17
CA SER A 253 -18.52 17.01 18.81
C SER A 253 -17.27 16.15 18.56
N PRO A 254 -17.24 15.28 17.52
CA PRO A 254 -16.10 14.44 17.20
C PRO A 254 -14.76 15.14 17.09
N ARG A 255 -13.81 14.74 17.94
CA ARG A 255 -12.40 15.18 17.90
C ARG A 255 -11.48 14.03 17.52
N GLN A 256 -10.44 14.34 16.74
CA GLN A 256 -9.49 13.35 16.26
C GLN A 256 -8.25 13.27 17.17
N GLY A 257 -7.86 12.05 17.52
CA GLY A 257 -6.63 11.72 18.25
C GLY A 257 -5.59 11.06 17.34
N SER A 258 -4.60 10.40 17.95
CA SER A 258 -3.57 9.65 17.23
C SER A 258 -3.35 8.27 17.86
N ILE A 259 -3.82 7.21 17.20
CA ILE A 259 -3.68 5.83 17.73
C ILE A 259 -2.22 5.47 17.90
N ARG A 260 -1.87 5.04 19.11
CA ARG A 260 -0.60 4.42 19.49
C ARG A 260 -0.82 3.03 20.12
N GLY A 261 -2.06 2.71 20.49
CA GLY A 261 -2.46 1.43 21.06
C GLY A 261 -3.97 1.28 21.21
N ALA A 262 -4.41 0.22 21.89
CA ALA A 262 -5.79 -0.07 22.23
C ALA A 262 -5.91 -0.42 23.72
N THR A 263 -6.88 0.17 24.39
CA THR A 263 -7.20 -0.14 25.80
C THR A 263 -8.41 -1.09 25.82
N ILE A 264 -8.21 -2.26 26.42
CA ILE A 264 -9.24 -3.30 26.53
C ILE A 264 -9.94 -3.16 27.88
N HIS A 265 -11.27 -3.11 27.80
CA HIS A 265 -12.19 -2.94 28.91
C HIS A 265 -13.15 -4.12 29.04
N HIS A 266 -13.83 -4.19 30.17
CA HIS A 266 -15.10 -4.87 30.31
C HIS A 266 -16.15 -3.88 30.81
N THR A 267 -17.44 -4.22 30.77
CA THR A 267 -18.49 -3.39 31.37
C THR A 267 -18.88 -3.82 32.79
N ALA A 268 -18.32 -4.92 33.31
CA ALA A 268 -18.75 -5.54 34.56
C ALA A 268 -20.25 -5.95 34.56
N GLY A 269 -20.81 -6.27 35.73
CA GLY A 269 -22.18 -6.74 35.91
C GLY A 269 -22.44 -8.20 35.48
N THR A 270 -23.56 -8.45 34.81
CA THR A 270 -23.97 -9.80 34.42
C THR A 270 -23.46 -10.23 33.05
N ASN A 271 -23.23 -11.54 32.90
CA ASN A 271 -23.01 -12.20 31.63
C ASN A 271 -24.23 -13.01 31.16
N SER A 272 -25.39 -12.94 31.85
CA SER A 272 -26.58 -13.76 31.54
C SER A 272 -27.41 -13.27 30.34
N TYR A 273 -27.11 -12.10 29.78
CA TYR A 273 -27.87 -11.50 28.68
C TYR A 273 -27.97 -12.37 27.42
N SER A 274 -29.10 -12.29 26.72
CA SER A 274 -29.32 -12.91 25.41
C SER A 274 -28.72 -12.06 24.27
N SER A 275 -28.59 -12.63 23.08
CA SER A 275 -28.11 -11.87 21.90
C SER A 275 -29.07 -10.75 21.49
N ALA A 276 -30.37 -10.94 21.73
CA ALA A 276 -31.43 -9.97 21.46
C ALA A 276 -31.36 -8.74 22.39
N GLN A 277 -30.88 -8.91 23.62
CA GLN A 277 -30.76 -7.82 24.60
C GLN A 277 -29.56 -6.89 24.36
N VAL A 278 -28.63 -7.24 23.46
CA VAL A 278 -27.38 -6.48 23.28
C VAL A 278 -27.60 -5.04 22.79
N PRO A 279 -28.43 -4.75 21.77
CA PRO A 279 -28.74 -3.38 21.39
C PRO A 279 -29.25 -2.53 22.55
N GLY A 280 -30.22 -3.05 23.31
CA GLY A 280 -30.74 -2.40 24.51
C GLY A 280 -29.65 -2.10 25.54
N ILE A 281 -28.76 -3.07 25.83
CA ILE A 281 -27.62 -2.85 26.72
C ILE A 281 -26.75 -1.68 26.26
N ILE A 282 -26.43 -1.61 24.96
CA ILE A 282 -25.59 -0.55 24.40
C ILE A 282 -26.30 0.81 24.51
N ARG A 283 -27.62 0.88 24.25
CA ARG A 283 -28.42 2.09 24.47
C ARG A 283 -28.41 2.54 25.93
N GLY A 284 -28.55 1.61 26.87
CA GLY A 284 -28.49 1.92 28.31
C GLY A 284 -27.13 2.49 28.72
N ILE A 285 -26.04 1.89 28.25
CA ILE A 285 -24.68 2.41 28.46
C ILE A 285 -24.51 3.80 27.84
N TYR A 286 -25.04 4.00 26.63
CA TYR A 286 -24.99 5.28 25.92
C TYR A 286 -25.74 6.37 26.69
N ALA A 287 -26.98 6.13 27.09
CA ALA A 287 -27.78 7.08 27.86
C ALA A 287 -27.17 7.40 29.23
N TYR A 288 -26.59 6.40 29.91
CA TYR A 288 -25.84 6.64 31.16
C TYR A 288 -24.66 7.58 30.93
N HIS A 289 -23.79 7.29 29.97
CA HIS A 289 -22.62 8.13 29.71
C HIS A 289 -23.01 9.52 29.19
N ALA A 290 -23.93 9.59 28.22
CA ALA A 290 -24.28 10.83 27.55
C ALA A 290 -25.06 11.77 28.46
N ASN A 291 -26.06 11.27 29.20
CA ASN A 291 -27.00 12.10 29.95
C ASN A 291 -26.73 12.08 31.46
N THR A 292 -26.53 10.91 32.06
CA THR A 292 -26.33 10.82 33.51
C THR A 292 -24.94 11.32 33.91
N ARG A 293 -23.92 10.99 33.12
CA ARG A 293 -22.52 11.41 33.35
C ARG A 293 -22.12 12.67 32.60
N ASP A 294 -22.98 13.20 31.72
CA ASP A 294 -22.74 14.39 30.89
C ASP A 294 -21.49 14.29 29.97
N TRP A 295 -21.16 13.09 29.49
CA TRP A 295 -20.00 12.90 28.59
C TRP A 295 -20.31 13.27 27.13
N GLY A 296 -21.59 13.47 26.82
CA GLY A 296 -22.12 13.82 25.51
C GLY A 296 -22.03 12.76 24.42
N ASP A 297 -21.37 11.62 24.69
CA ASP A 297 -21.45 10.38 23.91
C ASP A 297 -20.97 9.19 24.77
N ILE A 298 -21.19 7.96 24.30
CA ILE A 298 -20.67 6.75 24.93
C ILE A 298 -19.13 6.79 25.05
N GLY A 299 -18.58 6.40 26.20
CA GLY A 299 -17.13 6.50 26.46
C GLY A 299 -16.25 5.65 25.54
N TYR A 300 -16.69 4.43 25.21
CA TYR A 300 -15.90 3.46 24.44
C TYR A 300 -16.00 3.68 22.94
N ASN A 301 -14.92 3.49 22.19
CA ASN A 301 -14.96 3.53 20.73
C ASN A 301 -15.70 2.34 20.13
N PHE A 302 -15.50 1.16 20.70
CA PHE A 302 -16.14 -0.07 20.25
C PHE A 302 -16.59 -0.91 21.45
N LEU A 303 -17.66 -1.67 21.24
CA LEU A 303 -18.12 -2.68 22.16
C LEU A 303 -18.08 -4.06 21.51
N VAL A 304 -17.78 -5.09 22.29
CA VAL A 304 -17.75 -6.49 21.84
C VAL A 304 -18.62 -7.32 22.76
N ASP A 305 -19.62 -8.00 22.22
CA ASP A 305 -20.46 -8.87 23.04
C ASP A 305 -19.88 -10.29 23.20
N LYS A 306 -20.43 -11.06 24.15
CA LYS A 306 -20.00 -12.46 24.39
C LYS A 306 -20.25 -13.40 23.21
N PHE A 307 -21.05 -12.98 22.22
CA PHE A 307 -21.32 -13.73 20.98
C PHE A 307 -20.31 -13.43 19.88
N GLY A 308 -19.41 -12.46 20.09
CA GLY A 308 -18.34 -12.09 19.16
C GLY A 308 -18.77 -11.09 18.09
N ARG A 309 -19.88 -10.38 18.28
CA ARG A 309 -20.26 -9.23 17.43
C ARG A 309 -19.53 -7.98 17.92
N VAL A 310 -19.18 -7.11 16.98
CA VAL A 310 -18.51 -5.82 17.23
C VAL A 310 -19.49 -4.71 16.92
N TRP A 311 -19.57 -3.72 17.82
CA TRP A 311 -20.50 -2.61 17.74
C TRP A 311 -19.72 -1.29 17.77
N GLU A 312 -20.11 -0.35 16.92
CA GLU A 312 -19.65 1.03 16.99
C GLU A 312 -20.21 1.68 18.26
N GLY A 313 -19.33 2.19 19.11
CA GLY A 313 -19.72 3.03 20.24
C GLY A 313 -19.61 4.50 19.86
N ARG A 314 -18.50 5.13 20.27
CA ARG A 314 -18.23 6.56 20.04
C ARG A 314 -18.35 6.93 18.56
N ALA A 315 -19.17 7.93 18.26
CA ALA A 315 -19.52 8.31 16.89
C ALA A 315 -18.32 8.75 16.03
N GLY A 316 -18.29 8.32 14.77
CA GLY A 316 -17.26 8.68 13.80
C GLY A 316 -15.92 7.94 13.97
N GLY A 317 -15.87 6.96 14.88
CA GLY A 317 -14.66 6.25 15.27
C GLY A 317 -14.30 5.00 14.45
N ILE A 318 -15.14 4.57 13.49
CA ILE A 318 -14.89 3.34 12.72
C ILE A 318 -13.57 3.45 11.93
N LEU A 319 -13.49 4.38 10.97
CA LEU A 319 -12.32 4.54 10.09
C LEU A 319 -11.29 5.55 10.61
N SER A 320 -11.65 6.37 11.60
CA SER A 320 -10.81 7.46 12.13
C SER A 320 -10.57 7.30 13.63
N GLN A 321 -9.60 8.03 14.20
CA GLN A 321 -9.35 7.97 15.64
C GLN A 321 -10.18 9.04 16.35
N THR A 322 -11.44 8.74 16.59
CA THR A 322 -12.26 9.57 17.46
C THR A 322 -11.80 9.41 18.91
N ILE A 323 -11.51 10.53 19.59
CA ILE A 323 -11.14 10.53 21.02
C ILE A 323 -12.34 10.02 21.84
N GLY A 324 -12.12 8.97 22.62
CA GLY A 324 -13.13 8.42 23.55
C GLY A 324 -13.11 9.09 24.93
N GLY A 325 -13.87 8.52 25.85
CA GLY A 325 -13.91 8.89 27.27
C GLY A 325 -13.86 7.63 28.13
N HIS A 326 -12.82 6.82 27.95
CA HIS A 326 -12.74 5.47 28.54
C HIS A 326 -11.48 5.24 29.39
N ALA A 327 -10.49 6.13 29.34
CA ALA A 327 -9.27 6.04 30.15
C ALA A 327 -8.58 7.42 30.15
N ILE A 328 -8.74 8.16 31.24
CA ILE A 328 -8.17 9.51 31.38
C ILE A 328 -6.66 9.49 31.16
N GLY A 329 -6.16 10.47 30.40
CA GLY A 329 -4.76 10.56 29.95
C GLY A 329 -4.42 9.68 28.75
N PHE A 330 -5.24 8.67 28.41
CA PHE A 330 -4.96 7.73 27.32
C PHE A 330 -5.94 7.86 26.14
N ASN A 331 -7.12 8.46 26.35
CA ASN A 331 -8.18 8.67 25.34
C ASN A 331 -7.68 9.23 23.99
N THR A 332 -6.74 10.19 24.02
CA THR A 332 -6.22 10.83 22.80
C THR A 332 -5.34 9.88 21.97
N ASN A 333 -4.78 8.84 22.59
CA ASN A 333 -3.80 7.96 21.98
C ASN A 333 -4.19 6.49 21.88
N THR A 334 -5.31 6.07 22.48
CA THR A 334 -5.77 4.70 22.40
C THR A 334 -7.21 4.61 21.90
N THR A 335 -7.53 3.51 21.22
CA THR A 335 -8.92 3.14 20.95
C THR A 335 -9.42 2.25 22.09
N GLY A 336 -10.57 2.61 22.68
CA GLY A 336 -11.20 1.86 23.77
C GLY A 336 -12.13 0.78 23.24
N VAL A 337 -11.88 -0.47 23.64
CA VAL A 337 -12.71 -1.62 23.28
C VAL A 337 -13.27 -2.25 24.56
N SER A 338 -14.58 -2.13 24.80
CA SER A 338 -15.22 -2.72 25.98
C SER A 338 -15.94 -4.02 25.65
N VAL A 339 -15.57 -5.10 26.36
CA VAL A 339 -16.21 -6.41 26.20
C VAL A 339 -17.38 -6.51 27.19
N LEU A 340 -18.60 -6.68 26.68
CA LEU A 340 -19.83 -6.66 27.50
C LEU A 340 -19.88 -7.82 28.50
N GLY A 341 -19.93 -7.47 29.79
CA GLY A 341 -20.11 -8.37 30.95
C GLY A 341 -18.95 -8.33 31.95
N ASN A 342 -19.00 -9.21 32.96
CA ASN A 342 -18.03 -9.27 34.05
C ASN A 342 -17.04 -10.42 33.93
N TYR A 343 -15.88 -10.09 33.35
CA TYR A 343 -14.75 -11.02 33.24
C TYR A 343 -13.84 -11.07 34.47
N ASP A 344 -14.26 -10.49 35.59
CA ASP A 344 -13.71 -10.87 36.88
C ASP A 344 -14.35 -12.16 37.41
N LEU A 345 -15.62 -12.39 37.11
CA LEU A 345 -16.34 -13.58 37.57
C LEU A 345 -16.37 -14.72 36.54
N VAL A 346 -16.43 -14.37 35.25
CA VAL A 346 -16.64 -15.35 34.17
C VAL A 346 -15.49 -15.33 33.16
N GLN A 347 -15.21 -16.46 32.52
CA GLN A 347 -14.24 -16.50 31.43
C GLN A 347 -14.81 -15.85 30.15
N PRO A 348 -14.01 -15.09 29.37
CA PRO A 348 -14.45 -14.59 28.08
C PRO A 348 -14.64 -15.74 27.08
N SER A 349 -15.67 -15.65 26.25
CA SER A 349 -15.91 -16.64 25.21
C SER A 349 -14.80 -16.58 24.15
N ALA A 350 -14.55 -17.71 23.48
CA ALA A 350 -13.61 -17.72 22.35
C ALA A 350 -14.04 -16.77 21.21
N ALA A 351 -15.35 -16.55 21.06
CA ALA A 351 -15.93 -15.66 20.08
C ALA A 351 -15.60 -14.19 20.39
N SER A 352 -15.77 -13.74 21.64
CA SER A 352 -15.46 -12.36 22.04
C SER A 352 -13.96 -12.07 21.96
N VAL A 353 -13.10 -12.98 22.42
CA VAL A 353 -11.64 -12.84 22.27
C VAL A 353 -11.25 -12.76 20.79
N SER A 354 -11.84 -13.58 19.93
CA SER A 354 -11.56 -13.55 18.49
C SER A 354 -12.05 -12.26 17.82
N ALA A 355 -13.17 -11.69 18.29
CA ALA A 355 -13.66 -10.40 17.82
C ALA A 355 -12.71 -9.25 18.22
N VAL A 356 -12.24 -9.21 19.47
CA VAL A 356 -11.22 -8.25 19.92
C VAL A 356 -9.94 -8.37 19.10
N VAL A 357 -9.49 -9.60 18.80
CA VAL A 357 -8.33 -9.84 17.92
C VAL A 357 -8.52 -9.22 16.54
N ARG A 358 -9.64 -9.51 15.86
CA ARG A 358 -9.90 -8.97 14.51
C ARG A 358 -10.00 -7.46 14.51
N LEU A 359 -10.72 -6.90 15.48
CA LEU A 359 -10.91 -5.46 15.65
C LEU A 359 -9.58 -4.74 15.89
N THR A 360 -8.80 -5.19 16.87
CA THR A 360 -7.53 -4.53 17.20
C THR A 360 -6.49 -4.71 16.10
N ALA A 361 -6.43 -5.87 15.44
CA ALA A 361 -5.54 -6.07 14.29
C ALA A 361 -5.82 -5.06 13.18
N TRP A 362 -7.08 -4.95 12.77
CA TRP A 362 -7.53 -4.03 11.73
C TRP A 362 -7.36 -2.57 12.15
N LYS A 363 -7.90 -2.18 13.30
CA LYS A 363 -7.92 -0.79 13.76
C LYS A 363 -6.51 -0.24 13.97
N LEU A 364 -5.61 -1.01 14.58
CA LEU A 364 -4.22 -0.55 14.74
C LEU A 364 -3.49 -0.46 13.40
N ALA A 365 -3.74 -1.40 12.47
CA ALA A 365 -3.11 -1.38 11.15
C ALA A 365 -3.57 -0.21 10.27
N LEU A 366 -4.81 0.29 10.42
CA LEU A 366 -5.26 1.53 9.77
C LEU A 366 -4.37 2.73 10.10
N HIS A 367 -3.69 2.70 11.25
CA HIS A 367 -2.83 3.77 11.74
C HIS A 367 -1.34 3.39 11.74
N ASP A 368 -0.94 2.38 10.96
CA ASP A 368 0.44 1.87 10.91
C ASP A 368 1.00 1.45 12.29
N VAL A 369 0.11 1.04 13.22
CA VAL A 369 0.49 0.60 14.56
C VAL A 369 0.52 -0.94 14.61
N PRO A 370 1.67 -1.56 14.95
CA PRO A 370 1.72 -3.01 15.14
C PRO A 370 0.97 -3.41 16.42
N ALA A 371 0.35 -4.58 16.42
CA ALA A 371 -0.37 -5.09 17.60
C ALA A 371 0.55 -5.55 18.75
N THR A 372 1.82 -5.82 18.45
CA THR A 372 2.85 -6.20 19.43
C THR A 372 3.83 -5.07 19.74
N GLY A 373 4.68 -5.27 20.75
CA GLY A 373 5.65 -4.29 21.22
C GLY A 373 5.06 -3.26 22.17
N THR A 374 5.83 -2.20 22.43
CA THR A 374 5.49 -1.17 23.42
C THR A 374 5.33 0.21 22.80
N THR A 375 4.53 1.06 23.45
CA THR A 375 4.41 2.49 23.21
C THR A 375 4.65 3.26 24.52
N THR A 376 4.91 4.55 24.44
CA THR A 376 4.96 5.45 25.61
C THR A 376 3.83 6.47 25.48
N ILE A 377 2.97 6.54 26.49
CA ILE A 377 1.84 7.49 26.60
C ILE A 377 1.84 7.97 28.06
N GLU A 378 1.69 9.27 28.30
CA GLU A 378 1.80 9.88 29.65
C GLU A 378 3.06 9.45 30.42
N GLY A 379 4.20 9.35 29.72
CA GLY A 379 5.47 8.90 30.30
C GLY A 379 5.55 7.41 30.68
N LYS A 380 4.44 6.66 30.60
CA LYS A 380 4.37 5.23 30.90
C LYS A 380 4.66 4.39 29.66
N ARG A 381 5.61 3.45 29.77
CA ARG A 381 5.92 2.48 28.72
C ARG A 381 5.02 1.25 28.85
N LEU A 382 4.12 1.06 27.88
CA LEU A 382 3.02 0.09 27.94
C LEU A 382 3.02 -0.79 26.69
N PRO A 383 2.51 -2.04 26.76
CA PRO A 383 2.18 -2.80 25.56
C PRO A 383 1.16 -2.04 24.68
N ARG A 384 1.22 -2.22 23.36
CA ARG A 384 0.29 -1.54 22.44
C ARG A 384 -1.16 -1.99 22.55
N ILE A 385 -1.42 -3.18 23.08
CA ILE A 385 -2.75 -3.60 23.53
C ILE A 385 -2.66 -3.82 25.03
N LEU A 386 -3.33 -3.00 25.80
CA LEU A 386 -3.24 -2.93 27.26
C LEU A 386 -4.62 -3.14 27.90
N GLY A 387 -4.66 -3.52 29.17
CA GLY A 387 -5.89 -3.52 29.95
C GLY A 387 -6.10 -2.16 30.61
N HIS A 388 -7.34 -1.83 30.99
CA HIS A 388 -7.61 -0.59 31.71
C HIS A 388 -6.78 -0.46 33.00
N ARG A 389 -6.65 -1.56 33.76
CA ARG A 389 -5.81 -1.64 34.97
C ARG A 389 -4.33 -1.30 34.78
N ASP A 390 -3.83 -1.27 33.54
CA ASP A 390 -2.45 -0.88 33.27
C ASP A 390 -2.25 0.64 33.40
N VAL A 391 -3.34 1.41 33.35
CA VAL A 391 -3.32 2.87 33.26
C VAL A 391 -4.16 3.58 34.33
N ALA A 392 -5.16 2.90 34.89
CA ALA A 392 -6.02 3.38 35.96
C ALA A 392 -6.07 2.39 37.14
N ALA A 393 -6.48 2.87 38.32
CA ALA A 393 -6.69 2.05 39.51
C ALA A 393 -8.04 1.33 39.41
N THR A 394 -8.09 0.22 38.67
CA THR A 394 -9.34 -0.52 38.40
C THR A 394 -9.09 -2.01 38.26
N ALA A 395 -10.11 -2.82 38.56
CA ALA A 395 -10.12 -4.25 38.24
C ALA A 395 -10.33 -4.52 36.73
N CYS A 396 -10.77 -3.56 35.94
CA CYS A 396 -11.03 -3.72 34.50
C CYS A 396 -9.73 -4.12 33.72
N PRO A 397 -9.75 -5.11 32.79
CA PRO A 397 -10.88 -5.81 32.20
C PRO A 397 -11.26 -7.13 32.89
N GLY A 398 -10.93 -7.31 34.18
CA GLY A 398 -11.23 -8.50 34.97
C GLY A 398 -10.17 -9.61 34.92
N ARG A 399 -10.12 -10.44 35.98
CA ARG A 399 -9.10 -11.47 36.20
C ARG A 399 -9.01 -12.54 35.11
N TYR A 400 -10.09 -12.79 34.35
CA TYR A 400 -10.09 -13.82 33.30
C TYR A 400 -9.80 -13.27 31.90
N LEU A 401 -10.13 -12.02 31.60
CA LEU A 401 -9.83 -11.41 30.30
C LEU A 401 -8.42 -10.80 30.27
N TYR A 402 -7.94 -10.23 31.37
CA TYR A 402 -6.61 -9.61 31.43
C TYR A 402 -5.45 -10.56 31.05
N PRO A 403 -5.40 -11.84 31.51
CA PRO A 403 -4.37 -12.79 31.08
C PRO A 403 -4.40 -13.11 29.57
N LYS A 404 -5.52 -12.89 28.89
CA LYS A 404 -5.65 -13.12 27.44
C LYS A 404 -5.00 -12.02 26.60
N LEU A 405 -4.63 -10.88 27.16
CA LEU A 405 -4.05 -9.76 26.40
C LEU A 405 -2.77 -10.16 25.65
N GLY A 406 -1.93 -11.02 26.23
CA GLY A 406 -0.75 -11.56 25.55
C GLY A 406 -1.10 -12.43 24.33
N GLU A 407 -2.15 -13.24 24.42
CA GLU A 407 -2.68 -14.02 23.31
C GLU A 407 -3.27 -13.11 22.23
N ILE A 408 -4.07 -12.12 22.63
CA ILE A 408 -4.69 -11.15 21.73
C ILE A 408 -3.63 -10.42 20.91
N ARG A 409 -2.57 -9.89 21.54
CA ARG A 409 -1.45 -9.24 20.84
C ARG A 409 -0.84 -10.13 19.77
N ARG A 410 -0.51 -11.39 20.12
CA ARG A 410 0.12 -12.32 19.17
C ARG A 410 -0.79 -12.65 18.00
N ARG A 411 -2.07 -12.94 18.26
CA ARG A 411 -3.04 -13.27 17.22
C ARG A 411 -3.36 -12.07 16.33
N ALA A 412 -3.46 -10.87 16.92
CA ALA A 412 -3.67 -9.63 16.18
C ALA A 412 -2.47 -9.30 15.29
N GLN A 413 -1.25 -9.47 15.80
CA GLN A 413 -0.03 -9.31 14.99
C GLN A 413 0.02 -10.33 13.85
N ALA A 414 -0.30 -11.60 14.12
CA ALA A 414 -0.36 -12.61 13.08
C ALA A 414 -1.38 -12.26 11.97
N ALA A 415 -2.52 -11.66 12.34
CA ALA A 415 -3.50 -11.16 11.38
C ALA A 415 -2.97 -9.96 10.57
N GLN A 416 -2.23 -9.04 11.20
CA GLN A 416 -1.53 -7.95 10.50
C GLN A 416 -0.46 -8.47 9.54
N ASP A 417 0.32 -9.47 9.96
CA ASP A 417 1.41 -10.05 9.17
C ASP A 417 0.87 -10.87 7.98
N ALA A 418 -0.31 -11.49 8.14
CA ALA A 418 -1.02 -12.22 7.10
C ALA A 418 -1.82 -11.32 6.15
N ALA A 419 -1.97 -10.02 6.47
CA ALA A 419 -2.68 -9.08 5.61
C ALA A 419 -1.98 -8.99 4.24
N PRO A 420 -2.74 -8.94 3.13
CA PRO A 420 -2.17 -8.75 1.80
C PRO A 420 -1.30 -7.49 1.79
N ARG A 421 0.00 -7.66 1.54
CA ARG A 421 0.90 -6.51 1.39
C ARG A 421 0.44 -5.71 0.15
N PRO A 422 0.36 -4.37 0.21
CA PRO A 422 0.03 -3.56 -0.94
C PRO A 422 1.06 -3.84 -2.03
N VAL A 423 0.60 -4.47 -3.10
CA VAL A 423 1.32 -4.43 -4.36
C VAL A 423 0.97 -3.07 -4.96
N VAL A 424 1.80 -2.07 -4.69
CA VAL A 424 1.77 -0.86 -5.51
C VAL A 424 2.01 -1.32 -6.94
N LYS A 425 1.01 -1.15 -7.81
CA LYS A 425 1.05 -1.67 -9.18
C LYS A 425 2.28 -1.13 -9.90
N ASP A 426 2.96 -2.00 -10.64
CA ASP A 426 4.09 -1.60 -11.48
C ASP A 426 3.71 -0.48 -12.45
N GLY A 427 4.61 0.48 -12.58
CA GLY A 427 4.41 1.67 -13.38
C GLY A 427 3.70 2.82 -12.66
N THR A 428 3.28 2.65 -11.40
CA THR A 428 2.64 3.70 -10.60
C THR A 428 3.68 4.69 -10.07
N LEU A 429 3.38 5.98 -10.18
CA LEU A 429 4.13 7.03 -9.50
C LEU A 429 3.56 7.21 -8.09
N VAL A 430 4.40 7.11 -7.07
CA VAL A 430 3.99 7.23 -5.66
C VAL A 430 4.67 8.38 -4.96
N ARG A 431 4.00 8.91 -3.92
CA ARG A 431 4.49 9.98 -3.06
C ARG A 431 4.51 9.51 -1.59
N SER A 432 5.65 9.65 -0.93
CA SER A 432 5.79 9.38 0.51
C SER A 432 5.14 10.49 1.36
N PRO A 433 4.90 10.25 2.66
CA PRO A 433 4.45 11.30 3.58
C PRO A 433 5.44 12.48 3.70
N SER A 434 6.74 12.23 3.49
CA SER A 434 7.78 13.27 3.44
C SER A 434 7.80 14.06 2.12
N GLY A 435 6.95 13.71 1.15
CA GLY A 435 6.85 14.37 -0.15
C GLY A 435 7.77 13.80 -1.23
N ASP A 436 8.58 12.78 -0.94
CA ASP A 436 9.46 12.11 -1.90
C ASP A 436 8.64 11.38 -2.96
N VAL A 437 9.09 11.43 -4.22
CA VAL A 437 8.39 10.81 -5.36
C VAL A 437 9.23 9.68 -5.96
N ALA A 438 8.59 8.55 -6.24
CA ALA A 438 9.23 7.41 -6.89
C ALA A 438 8.32 6.70 -7.90
N LEU A 439 8.91 6.15 -8.95
CA LEU A 439 8.23 5.19 -9.85
C LEU A 439 8.39 3.78 -9.28
N VAL A 440 7.29 3.04 -9.16
CA VAL A 440 7.31 1.65 -8.71
C VAL A 440 7.48 0.68 -9.87
N GLU A 441 8.38 -0.29 -9.70
CA GLU A 441 8.67 -1.34 -10.68
C GLU A 441 9.18 -2.60 -9.98
N ALA A 442 8.53 -3.75 -10.18
CA ALA A 442 8.86 -5.02 -9.56
C ALA A 442 9.11 -4.93 -8.04
N GLY A 443 8.26 -4.16 -7.34
CA GLY A 443 8.39 -3.91 -5.89
C GLY A 443 9.58 -3.02 -5.49
N ARG A 444 10.20 -2.31 -6.44
CA ARG A 444 11.26 -1.33 -6.18
C ARG A 444 10.74 0.09 -6.36
N ARG A 445 11.28 1.03 -5.56
CA ARG A 445 11.06 2.47 -5.68
C ARG A 445 12.23 3.14 -6.40
N HIS A 446 11.97 3.66 -7.59
CA HIS A 446 12.94 4.46 -8.34
C HIS A 446 12.73 5.94 -8.06
N ALA A 447 13.55 6.52 -7.18
CA ALA A 447 13.46 7.93 -6.79
C ALA A 447 13.51 8.83 -8.03
N THR A 448 12.65 9.85 -8.13
CA THR A 448 12.54 10.67 -9.33
C THR A 448 12.21 12.12 -9.03
N TRP A 449 12.61 13.00 -9.96
CA TRP A 449 12.08 14.35 -10.08
C TRP A 449 10.89 14.35 -11.04
N CYS A 450 10.04 15.38 -10.95
CA CYS A 450 8.87 15.50 -11.82
C CYS A 450 9.24 15.68 -13.30
N SER A 451 10.33 16.39 -13.58
CA SER A 451 10.87 16.53 -14.94
C SER A 451 11.28 15.18 -15.54
N THR A 452 11.94 14.31 -14.75
CA THR A 452 12.31 12.97 -15.21
C THR A 452 11.09 12.08 -15.40
N ALA A 453 10.12 12.12 -14.48
CA ALA A 453 8.88 11.33 -14.58
C ALA A 453 8.07 11.71 -15.84
N ALA A 454 8.08 12.98 -16.25
CA ALA A 454 7.40 13.46 -17.45
C ALA A 454 7.89 12.76 -18.74
N HIS A 455 9.19 12.44 -18.84
CA HIS A 455 9.71 11.68 -19.98
C HIS A 455 9.15 10.25 -20.08
N TYR A 456 8.65 9.70 -18.98
CA TYR A 456 7.95 8.41 -18.94
C TYR A 456 6.43 8.54 -19.14
N GLY A 457 5.96 9.74 -19.49
CA GLY A 457 4.53 10.04 -19.66
C GLY A 457 3.77 10.19 -18.34
N LEU A 458 4.45 10.41 -17.22
CA LEU A 458 3.86 10.49 -15.88
C LEU A 458 3.80 11.93 -15.37
N ARG A 459 2.77 12.27 -14.59
CA ARG A 459 2.60 13.59 -13.95
C ARG A 459 2.66 13.45 -12.43
N CYS A 460 3.50 14.24 -11.77
CA CYS A 460 3.63 14.25 -10.30
C CYS A 460 2.35 14.65 -9.56
N GLY A 461 1.49 15.47 -10.17
CA GLY A 461 0.18 15.81 -9.60
C GLY A 461 -0.77 14.61 -9.52
N GLY A 462 -0.54 13.57 -10.33
CA GLY A 462 -1.26 12.30 -10.26
C GLY A 462 -0.49 11.19 -9.52
N ALA A 463 0.53 11.54 -8.73
CA ALA A 463 1.23 10.55 -7.92
C ALA A 463 0.33 10.07 -6.77
N ALA A 464 0.18 8.75 -6.62
CA ALA A 464 -0.59 8.17 -5.52
C ALA A 464 0.15 8.35 -4.19
N THR A 465 -0.52 8.89 -3.18
CA THR A 465 0.04 8.99 -1.83
C THR A 465 0.10 7.59 -1.21
N VAL A 466 1.24 7.25 -0.60
CA VAL A 466 1.44 5.98 0.12
C VAL A 466 1.86 6.22 1.57
N THR A 467 1.55 5.29 2.46
CA THR A 467 1.98 5.38 3.87
C THR A 467 3.49 5.15 4.01
N ALA A 468 4.05 5.48 5.19
CA ALA A 468 5.46 5.21 5.48
C ALA A 468 5.79 3.71 5.39
N THR A 469 4.88 2.85 5.86
CA THR A 469 5.01 1.39 5.78
C THR A 469 5.03 0.92 4.32
N GLN A 470 4.10 1.41 3.50
CA GLN A 470 4.04 1.10 2.07
C GLN A 470 5.30 1.56 1.33
N TRP A 471 5.77 2.77 1.61
CA TRP A 471 7.00 3.30 1.04
C TRP A 471 8.20 2.43 1.42
N ASN A 472 8.34 2.06 2.69
CA ASN A 472 9.46 1.29 3.22
C ASN A 472 9.44 -0.19 2.83
N ALA A 473 8.28 -0.74 2.48
CA ALA A 473 8.17 -2.07 1.91
C ALA A 473 8.79 -2.17 0.49
N LEU A 474 8.86 -1.06 -0.24
CA LEU A 474 9.47 -1.01 -1.58
C LEU A 474 11.01 -0.95 -1.49
N LYS A 475 11.67 -1.88 -2.18
CA LYS A 475 13.15 -1.93 -2.22
C LYS A 475 13.73 -0.72 -2.98
N PRO A 476 14.87 -0.14 -2.60
CA PRO A 476 15.49 0.91 -3.39
C PRO A 476 15.86 0.44 -4.82
N GLY A 477 15.37 1.15 -5.84
CA GLY A 477 15.64 0.86 -7.27
C GLY A 477 16.68 1.79 -7.93
N GLY A 478 17.25 2.72 -7.17
CA GLY A 478 18.10 3.78 -7.69
C GLY A 478 17.31 4.94 -8.32
N ARG A 479 17.98 6.02 -8.70
CA ARG A 479 17.32 7.21 -9.26
C ARG A 479 16.87 6.96 -10.70
N LEU A 480 15.62 7.31 -11.02
CA LEU A 480 15.06 7.22 -12.35
C LEU A 480 15.89 8.06 -13.33
N ARG A 481 16.13 7.52 -14.53
CA ARG A 481 16.96 8.16 -15.54
C ARG A 481 16.39 7.96 -16.92
N GLN A 482 16.57 9.01 -17.69
CA GLN A 482 16.37 9.10 -19.12
C GLN A 482 17.02 7.98 -19.97
N THR A 483 18.10 7.35 -19.50
CA THR A 483 18.73 6.19 -20.14
C THR A 483 18.54 4.97 -19.23
N VAL A 484 17.93 3.91 -19.79
CA VAL A 484 17.54 2.70 -19.06
C VAL A 484 18.28 1.52 -19.63
N ARG A 485 18.92 0.73 -18.76
CA ARG A 485 19.39 -0.61 -19.09
C ARG A 485 18.38 -1.60 -18.56
N THR A 486 17.78 -2.41 -19.41
CA THR A 486 16.86 -3.44 -18.92
C THR A 486 17.65 -4.57 -18.25
N THR A 487 16.99 -5.33 -17.38
CA THR A 487 17.58 -6.50 -16.70
C THR A 487 18.10 -7.57 -17.67
N ASP A 488 17.52 -7.68 -18.86
CA ASP A 488 17.99 -8.56 -19.95
C ASP A 488 19.05 -7.91 -20.85
N GLY A 489 19.57 -6.74 -20.45
CA GLY A 489 20.75 -6.11 -21.07
C GLY A 489 20.47 -5.15 -22.23
N ARG A 490 19.21 -4.98 -22.65
CA ARG A 490 18.84 -3.98 -23.68
C ARG A 490 19.05 -2.56 -23.15
N LEU A 491 19.28 -1.63 -24.07
CA LEU A 491 19.58 -0.24 -23.74
C LEU A 491 18.54 0.66 -24.40
N PHE A 492 17.89 1.52 -23.62
CA PHE A 492 16.84 2.42 -24.08
C PHE A 492 17.10 3.85 -23.64
N ARG A 493 16.66 4.79 -24.46
CA ARG A 493 16.50 6.20 -24.13
C ARG A 493 15.01 6.51 -24.07
N VAL A 494 14.56 7.04 -22.94
CA VAL A 494 13.16 7.42 -22.67
C VAL A 494 13.06 8.94 -22.60
N VAL A 495 12.29 9.52 -23.51
CA VAL A 495 12.04 10.96 -23.66
C VAL A 495 10.62 11.13 -24.12
N ASP A 496 9.90 12.12 -23.59
CA ASP A 496 8.57 12.57 -24.04
C ASP A 496 7.57 11.44 -24.30
N GLY A 497 7.49 10.49 -23.35
CA GLY A 497 6.56 9.37 -23.39
C GLY A 497 6.90 8.30 -24.42
N VAL A 498 8.08 8.33 -25.05
CA VAL A 498 8.52 7.35 -26.05
C VAL A 498 9.82 6.67 -25.65
N LYS A 499 10.04 5.45 -26.15
CA LYS A 499 11.33 4.74 -25.98
C LYS A 499 12.07 4.59 -27.31
N ARG A 500 13.37 4.84 -27.29
CA ARG A 500 14.31 4.64 -28.40
C ARG A 500 15.34 3.62 -27.98
N GLU A 501 15.38 2.46 -28.64
CA GLU A 501 16.40 1.48 -28.34
C GLU A 501 17.76 1.96 -28.86
N ALA A 502 18.80 1.82 -28.04
CA ALA A 502 20.18 2.13 -28.42
C ALA A 502 20.95 0.84 -28.66
N PHE A 503 21.70 0.79 -29.76
CA PHE A 503 22.50 -0.40 -30.11
C PHE A 503 23.60 -0.69 -29.08
N ASP A 504 24.32 0.36 -28.67
CA ASP A 504 25.38 0.30 -27.66
C ASP A 504 25.57 1.68 -27.01
N THR A 505 26.37 1.75 -25.95
CA THR A 505 26.72 3.02 -25.29
C THR A 505 27.47 3.97 -26.23
N ALA A 506 28.23 3.45 -27.20
CA ALA A 506 28.92 4.26 -28.20
C ALA A 506 27.94 4.99 -29.15
N SER A 507 26.79 4.40 -29.43
CA SER A 507 25.71 5.01 -30.21
C SER A 507 25.08 6.17 -29.47
N LEU A 508 24.85 6.04 -28.16
CA LEU A 508 24.40 7.16 -27.31
C LEU A 508 25.42 8.29 -27.28
N LYS A 509 26.69 7.98 -27.01
CA LYS A 509 27.78 8.98 -26.94
C LYS A 509 27.92 9.75 -28.25
N ARG A 510 27.88 9.05 -29.40
CA ARG A 510 27.95 9.69 -30.72
C ARG A 510 26.76 10.61 -31.00
N ALA A 511 25.58 10.29 -30.48
CA ALA A 511 24.38 11.11 -30.61
C ALA A 511 24.33 12.28 -29.60
N GLY A 512 25.38 12.49 -28.79
CA GLY A 512 25.38 13.52 -27.74
C GLY A 512 24.42 13.23 -26.59
N LEU A 513 24.04 11.96 -26.39
CA LEU A 513 23.07 11.56 -25.38
C LEU A 513 23.76 11.03 -24.11
N LEU A 514 23.11 11.26 -22.97
CA LEU A 514 23.56 10.77 -21.66
C LEU A 514 23.69 9.24 -21.65
N THR A 515 24.78 8.75 -21.08
CA THR A 515 25.13 7.32 -21.03
C THR A 515 24.89 6.67 -19.68
N THR A 516 24.68 7.46 -18.62
CA THR A 516 24.40 6.96 -17.26
C THR A 516 23.05 6.27 -17.21
N THR A 517 23.03 5.01 -16.78
CA THR A 517 21.84 4.16 -16.82
C THR A 517 21.16 4.01 -15.45
N VAL A 518 19.85 3.82 -15.46
CA VAL A 518 19.10 3.12 -14.38
C VAL A 518 18.78 1.71 -14.85
N THR A 519 18.77 0.73 -13.95
CA THR A 519 18.38 -0.65 -14.27
C THR A 519 16.90 -0.87 -13.96
N MET A 520 16.11 -1.39 -14.91
CA MET A 520 14.68 -1.67 -14.76
C MET A 520 14.30 -2.95 -15.53
N SER A 521 13.13 -3.55 -15.31
CA SER A 521 12.64 -4.60 -16.21
C SER A 521 12.30 -4.07 -17.61
N ALA A 522 12.24 -4.98 -18.59
CA ALA A 522 11.73 -4.64 -19.91
C ALA A 522 10.22 -4.32 -19.90
N THR A 523 9.47 -5.02 -19.03
CA THR A 523 8.02 -4.83 -18.85
C THR A 523 7.69 -3.41 -18.40
N ALA A 524 8.54 -2.80 -17.57
CA ALA A 524 8.41 -1.40 -17.17
C ALA A 524 8.38 -0.40 -18.35
N LEU A 525 8.96 -0.79 -19.49
CA LEU A 525 9.02 0.03 -20.70
C LEU A 525 7.97 -0.37 -21.74
N GLU A 526 7.18 -1.43 -21.55
CA GLU A 526 6.24 -1.94 -22.56
C GLU A 526 5.18 -0.92 -22.96
N ARG A 527 4.68 -0.15 -21.99
CA ARG A 527 3.69 0.93 -22.22
C ARG A 527 4.21 2.06 -23.12
N LEU A 528 5.53 2.21 -23.25
CA LEU A 528 6.12 3.29 -24.02
C LEU A 528 6.28 2.85 -25.49
N PRO A 529 5.72 3.57 -26.46
CA PRO A 529 5.87 3.24 -27.87
C PRO A 529 7.31 3.39 -28.36
N TYR A 530 7.72 2.48 -29.24
CA TYR A 530 9.02 2.55 -29.92
C TYR A 530 9.07 3.71 -30.92
N ARG A 531 10.19 4.44 -30.89
CA ARG A 531 10.62 5.42 -31.91
C ARG A 531 11.96 5.03 -32.53
N ASP A 532 12.45 5.87 -33.44
CA ASP A 532 13.67 5.62 -34.20
C ASP A 532 14.85 5.27 -33.28
N PRO A 533 15.51 4.12 -33.47
CA PRO A 533 16.55 3.68 -32.57
C PRO A 533 17.80 4.56 -32.68
N VAL A 534 18.61 4.56 -31.62
CA VAL A 534 19.91 5.24 -31.57
C VAL A 534 20.98 4.26 -31.99
N VAL A 535 21.32 4.28 -33.29
CA VAL A 535 22.27 3.34 -33.90
C VAL A 535 23.36 4.11 -34.63
N ARG A 536 24.62 3.91 -34.23
CA ARG A 536 25.76 4.47 -34.97
C ARG A 536 25.96 3.78 -36.33
N PRO A 537 26.52 4.46 -37.33
CA PRO A 537 26.86 3.83 -38.61
C PRO A 537 27.92 2.72 -38.42
N GLY A 538 27.94 1.77 -39.36
CA GLY A 538 28.99 0.75 -39.43
C GLY A 538 28.80 -0.43 -38.49
N VAL A 539 27.55 -0.70 -38.11
CA VAL A 539 27.19 -1.84 -37.26
C VAL A 539 26.35 -2.85 -38.01
N VAL A 540 26.39 -4.09 -37.54
CA VAL A 540 25.54 -5.18 -38.00
C VAL A 540 24.51 -5.47 -36.92
N VAL A 541 23.23 -5.38 -37.28
CA VAL A 541 22.11 -5.55 -36.35
C VAL A 541 21.33 -6.81 -36.70
N THR A 542 21.17 -7.69 -35.72
CA THR A 542 20.27 -8.84 -35.81
C THR A 542 18.95 -8.53 -35.11
N ASN A 543 17.85 -8.80 -35.81
CA ASN A 543 16.52 -8.69 -35.24
C ASN A 543 16.31 -9.79 -34.19
N ARG A 544 16.01 -9.43 -32.94
CA ARG A 544 15.77 -10.40 -31.86
C ARG A 544 14.59 -11.33 -32.13
N ASP A 545 13.56 -10.85 -32.81
CA ASP A 545 12.28 -11.56 -32.98
C ASP A 545 12.34 -12.66 -34.05
N ASN A 546 13.22 -12.51 -35.05
CA ASN A 546 13.28 -13.44 -36.20
C ASN A 546 14.69 -13.79 -36.69
N GLY A 547 15.74 -13.34 -35.99
CA GLY A 547 17.13 -13.64 -36.32
C GLY A 547 17.65 -12.98 -37.61
N ASN A 548 16.87 -12.14 -38.29
CA ASN A 548 17.31 -11.53 -39.54
C ASN A 548 18.38 -10.46 -39.31
N THR A 549 19.57 -10.71 -39.85
CA THR A 549 20.72 -9.81 -39.76
C THR A 549 20.74 -8.79 -40.90
N ARG A 550 21.06 -7.53 -40.58
CA ARG A 550 21.10 -6.40 -41.52
C ARG A 550 22.26 -5.45 -41.23
N LEU A 551 22.85 -4.89 -42.27
CA LEU A 551 23.84 -3.80 -42.15
C LEU A 551 23.13 -2.46 -41.92
N VAL A 552 23.69 -1.65 -41.03
CA VAL A 552 23.26 -0.27 -40.80
C VAL A 552 24.38 0.69 -41.20
N THR A 553 24.12 1.56 -42.17
CA THR A 553 25.06 2.62 -42.58
C THR A 553 24.38 3.97 -42.57
N SER A 554 25.02 4.97 -41.99
CA SER A 554 24.48 6.34 -41.89
C SER A 554 23.03 6.38 -41.37
N GLY A 555 22.71 5.55 -40.38
CA GLY A 555 21.36 5.41 -39.81
C GLY A 555 20.36 4.62 -40.67
N LEU A 556 20.73 4.23 -41.89
CA LEU A 556 19.86 3.53 -42.83
C LEU A 556 20.02 2.01 -42.72
N ARG A 557 18.88 1.30 -42.70
CA ARG A 557 18.83 -0.17 -42.64
C ARG A 557 18.77 -0.80 -44.02
N HIS A 558 19.78 -1.59 -44.36
CA HIS A 558 19.91 -2.31 -45.64
C HIS A 558 19.08 -3.61 -45.70
N GLY A 559 19.14 -4.28 -46.86
CA GLY A 559 18.54 -5.60 -47.05
C GLY A 559 19.19 -6.67 -46.15
N TYR A 560 18.62 -7.88 -46.18
CA TYR A 560 19.13 -9.01 -45.42
C TYR A 560 20.58 -9.34 -45.80
N ILE A 561 21.41 -9.57 -44.78
CA ILE A 561 22.77 -10.08 -44.93
C ILE A 561 22.79 -11.41 -44.20
N GLY A 562 22.83 -12.51 -44.95
CA GLY A 562 22.94 -13.84 -44.36
C GLY A 562 24.27 -14.03 -43.65
N ASP A 563 24.29 -14.94 -42.67
CA ASP A 563 25.48 -15.19 -41.86
C ASP A 563 26.72 -15.55 -42.68
N ALA A 564 26.55 -16.32 -43.76
CA ALA A 564 27.64 -16.61 -44.69
C ALA A 564 28.24 -15.35 -45.31
N ILE A 565 27.41 -14.38 -45.71
CA ILE A 565 27.89 -13.09 -46.25
C ILE A 565 28.62 -12.29 -45.15
N ARG A 566 28.12 -12.31 -43.92
CA ARG A 566 28.78 -11.63 -42.79
C ARG A 566 30.14 -12.26 -42.50
N GLN A 567 30.21 -13.58 -42.33
CA GLN A 567 31.42 -14.31 -41.92
C GLN A 567 32.51 -14.34 -43.00
N ASN A 568 32.11 -14.43 -44.28
CA ASN A 568 33.04 -14.57 -45.40
C ASN A 568 33.43 -13.25 -46.05
N THR A 569 33.02 -12.11 -45.48
CA THR A 569 33.41 -10.78 -45.96
C THR A 569 34.03 -9.95 -44.84
N PRO A 570 34.66 -8.80 -45.13
CA PRO A 570 35.15 -7.90 -44.09
C PRO A 570 34.07 -7.37 -43.13
N LEU A 571 32.78 -7.61 -43.41
CA LEU A 571 31.69 -7.30 -42.49
C LEU A 571 31.79 -8.05 -41.16
N ARG A 572 32.50 -9.18 -41.10
CA ARG A 572 32.75 -9.93 -39.85
C ARG A 572 33.46 -9.09 -38.77
N GLY A 573 34.22 -8.08 -39.19
CA GLY A 573 34.96 -7.20 -38.28
C GLY A 573 34.16 -6.03 -37.75
N LEU A 574 32.89 -5.88 -38.18
CA LEU A 574 32.03 -4.81 -37.67
C LEU A 574 31.42 -5.20 -36.33
N PRO A 575 31.21 -4.23 -35.42
CA PRO A 575 30.45 -4.46 -34.21
C PRO A 575 29.09 -5.07 -34.53
N PHE A 576 28.80 -6.20 -33.91
CA PHE A 576 27.55 -6.92 -34.05
C PHE A 576 26.72 -6.77 -32.77
N GLY A 577 25.40 -6.73 -32.92
CA GLY A 577 24.50 -6.63 -31.79
C GLY A 577 23.05 -6.82 -32.23
N TYR A 578 22.14 -6.55 -31.31
CA TYR A 578 20.74 -6.89 -31.46
C TYR A 578 19.86 -5.64 -31.30
N LEU A 579 18.74 -5.61 -32.02
CA LEU A 579 17.63 -4.68 -31.78
C LEU A 579 16.31 -5.44 -31.85
N ASP A 580 15.29 -4.93 -31.15
CA ASP A 580 13.96 -5.53 -31.16
C ASP A 580 13.35 -5.34 -32.56
N GLY A 581 12.50 -6.26 -33.02
CA GLY A 581 11.93 -6.12 -34.36
C GLY A 581 11.06 -4.87 -34.50
N ALA A 582 10.34 -4.48 -33.44
CA ALA A 582 9.60 -3.23 -33.35
C ALA A 582 10.51 -1.98 -33.47
N SER A 583 11.69 -2.01 -32.85
CA SER A 583 12.72 -0.98 -32.95
C SER A 583 13.29 -0.88 -34.36
N MET A 584 13.67 -2.02 -34.94
CA MET A 584 14.14 -2.09 -36.32
C MET A 584 13.08 -1.66 -37.34
N ALA A 585 11.79 -1.90 -37.06
CA ALA A 585 10.70 -1.50 -37.94
C ALA A 585 10.63 0.03 -38.12
N ARG A 586 11.02 0.80 -37.10
CA ARG A 586 11.10 2.27 -37.16
C ARG A 586 12.24 2.79 -38.03
N MET A 587 13.30 1.99 -38.23
CA MET A 587 14.43 2.41 -39.08
C MET A 587 14.05 2.57 -40.56
N THR A 588 14.44 3.69 -41.14
CA THR A 588 14.34 3.99 -42.57
C THR A 588 15.00 2.89 -43.40
N LYS A 589 14.20 2.28 -44.30
CA LYS A 589 14.67 1.24 -45.22
C LYS A 589 15.36 1.89 -46.43
N THR A 590 16.54 1.37 -46.79
CA THR A 590 17.24 1.72 -48.02
C THR A 590 16.96 0.69 -49.13
N THR A 591 17.40 0.97 -50.35
CA THR A 591 17.46 0.05 -51.50
C THR A 591 17.72 -1.40 -51.13
N LYS A 592 16.99 -2.33 -51.79
CA LYS A 592 17.20 -3.77 -51.64
C LYS A 592 18.66 -4.14 -51.91
N THR A 593 19.30 -4.68 -50.88
CA THR A 593 20.63 -5.30 -50.94
C THR A 593 20.49 -6.70 -51.50
N THR A 594 21.26 -7.02 -52.53
CA THR A 594 21.23 -8.33 -53.21
C THR A 594 22.52 -9.11 -52.98
N GLY A 595 23.52 -8.54 -52.30
CA GLY A 595 24.78 -9.21 -51.96
C GLY A 595 25.88 -8.26 -51.51
N VAL A 596 27.08 -8.80 -51.32
CA VAL A 596 28.32 -8.05 -51.04
C VAL A 596 29.39 -8.57 -52.01
N VAL A 597 30.18 -7.66 -52.57
CA VAL A 597 31.30 -7.99 -53.48
C VAL A 597 32.58 -7.38 -52.92
N THR A 598 33.65 -8.16 -52.95
CA THR A 598 35.00 -7.71 -52.59
C THR A 598 35.83 -7.57 -53.86
N ARG A 599 36.45 -6.40 -54.05
CA ARG A 599 37.53 -6.15 -55.03
C ARG A 599 38.83 -5.95 -54.25
N PRO A 600 40.03 -5.99 -54.86
CA PRO A 600 41.30 -5.91 -54.11
C PRO A 600 41.30 -4.77 -53.07
N GLY A 601 41.23 -5.13 -51.79
CA GLY A 601 41.18 -4.22 -50.64
C GLY A 601 39.90 -3.37 -50.44
N LYS A 602 38.80 -3.62 -51.16
CA LYS A 602 37.56 -2.80 -51.11
C LYS A 602 36.30 -3.66 -51.04
N THR A 603 35.43 -3.36 -50.09
CA THR A 603 34.12 -4.03 -49.90
C THR A 603 33.00 -3.16 -50.47
N PHE A 604 32.06 -3.77 -51.20
CA PHE A 604 30.89 -3.11 -51.75
C PHE A 604 29.61 -3.85 -51.39
N VAL A 605 28.60 -3.12 -50.94
CA VAL A 605 27.22 -3.62 -50.82
C VAL A 605 26.57 -3.51 -52.20
N VAL A 606 26.06 -4.63 -52.71
CA VAL A 606 25.34 -4.69 -53.99
C VAL A 606 23.90 -4.30 -53.73
N THR A 607 23.45 -3.22 -54.37
CA THR A 607 22.05 -2.79 -54.35
C THR A 607 21.41 -2.92 -55.72
N THR A 608 20.08 -2.92 -55.77
CA THR A 608 19.32 -2.77 -57.04
C THR A 608 19.68 -1.54 -57.86
N LYS A 609 20.35 -0.57 -57.24
CA LYS A 609 20.72 0.71 -57.83
C LYS A 609 22.21 0.75 -58.24
N GLY A 610 23.09 -0.05 -57.64
CA GLY A 610 24.55 0.08 -57.87
C GLY A 610 25.36 -0.55 -56.74
N LEU A 611 26.69 -0.41 -56.81
CA LEU A 611 27.60 -0.77 -55.73
C LEU A 611 27.76 0.39 -54.74
N LEU A 612 27.62 0.11 -53.45
CA LEU A 612 27.90 1.05 -52.38
C LEU A 612 29.19 0.66 -51.65
N ARG A 613 30.24 1.49 -51.73
CA ARG A 613 31.52 1.19 -51.08
C ARG A 613 31.42 1.34 -49.57
N VAL A 614 31.78 0.28 -48.87
CA VAL A 614 31.91 0.25 -47.42
C VAL A 614 33.39 0.42 -47.07
N ASP A 615 33.71 1.34 -46.16
CA ASP A 615 35.07 1.47 -45.63
C ASP A 615 35.37 0.45 -44.51
N ARG A 616 36.57 0.51 -43.94
CA ARG A 616 36.99 -0.41 -42.87
C ARG A 616 36.18 -0.24 -41.58
N SER A 617 35.50 0.90 -41.40
CA SER A 617 34.62 1.16 -40.24
C SER A 617 33.18 0.68 -40.48
N GLY A 618 32.86 0.14 -41.66
CA GLY A 618 31.50 -0.25 -42.00
C GLY A 618 30.63 0.92 -42.49
N ALA A 619 31.17 2.14 -42.51
CA ALA A 619 30.47 3.30 -43.02
C ALA A 619 30.50 3.35 -44.55
N LEU A 620 29.49 4.00 -45.14
CA LEU A 620 29.54 4.36 -46.55
C LEU A 620 30.56 5.49 -46.71
N ARG A 621 31.49 5.37 -47.65
CA ARG A 621 32.40 6.48 -47.94
C ARG A 621 31.61 7.70 -48.41
N ALA A 622 31.96 8.87 -47.88
CA ALA A 622 31.51 10.15 -48.43
C ALA A 622 31.81 10.18 -49.94
N ARG A 623 30.81 10.55 -50.76
CA ARG A 623 30.84 10.52 -52.23
C ARG A 623 30.80 9.12 -52.90
N THR A 624 30.17 8.14 -52.26
CA THR A 624 29.80 6.90 -52.98
C THR A 624 28.76 7.21 -54.06
N GLN A 625 29.20 7.73 -55.22
CA GLN A 625 28.38 7.77 -56.41
C GLN A 625 28.05 6.34 -56.78
N LYS A 626 26.77 6.13 -57.10
CA LYS A 626 26.22 4.88 -57.62
C LYS A 626 27.10 4.45 -58.79
N GLN A 627 28.00 3.48 -58.60
CA GLN A 627 28.74 2.94 -59.74
C GLN A 627 27.71 2.29 -60.66
N ALA A 628 27.50 2.90 -61.82
CA ALA A 628 26.65 2.36 -62.86
C ALA A 628 27.23 0.99 -63.23
N TRP A 629 26.36 -0.02 -63.24
CA TRP A 629 26.73 -1.31 -63.78
C TRP A 629 27.08 -1.11 -65.26
N ALA A 630 28.10 -1.83 -65.76
CA ALA A 630 28.26 -1.96 -67.20
C ALA A 630 26.90 -2.38 -67.78
N THR A 631 26.43 -1.62 -68.79
CA THR A 631 25.08 -1.73 -69.37
C THR A 631 24.73 -3.21 -69.62
N GLY A 632 23.64 -3.68 -69.01
CA GLY A 632 23.10 -5.04 -69.24
C GLY A 632 23.38 -6.13 -68.19
N VAL A 633 24.05 -5.83 -67.07
CA VAL A 633 24.25 -6.83 -65.98
C VAL A 633 23.08 -6.86 -64.99
N THR A 634 22.50 -5.71 -64.66
CA THR A 634 21.36 -5.61 -63.70
C THR A 634 20.06 -6.19 -64.22
N SER A 635 19.82 -6.16 -65.53
CA SER A 635 18.63 -6.77 -66.15
C SER A 635 18.67 -8.30 -66.15
N LYS A 636 19.83 -8.91 -65.88
CA LYS A 636 20.02 -10.37 -65.86
C LYS A 636 19.98 -11.00 -64.46
N ILE A 637 19.99 -10.18 -63.40
CA ILE A 637 19.86 -10.63 -62.01
C ILE A 637 18.39 -10.48 -61.62
N SER A 638 17.62 -11.57 -61.62
CA SER A 638 16.20 -11.51 -61.26
C SER A 638 16.01 -11.05 -59.81
N LYS A 639 15.00 -10.19 -59.58
CA LYS A 639 14.56 -9.78 -58.24
C LYS A 639 13.96 -10.99 -57.51
N VAL A 640 14.72 -11.64 -56.63
CA VAL A 640 14.21 -12.75 -55.82
C VAL A 640 13.64 -12.21 -54.51
N SER A 641 12.41 -12.59 -54.16
CA SER A 641 11.68 -12.12 -52.96
C SER A 641 11.89 -12.99 -51.71
N ARG A 642 12.60 -14.13 -51.81
CA ARG A 642 12.95 -15.07 -50.72
C ARG A 642 14.35 -15.67 -50.98
N PRO A 643 15.06 -16.22 -49.98
CA PRO A 643 16.44 -16.67 -50.15
C PRO A 643 16.50 -17.99 -50.92
N SER A 644 16.23 -17.96 -52.22
CA SER A 644 16.42 -19.13 -53.08
C SER A 644 17.85 -19.15 -53.63
N LEU A 645 18.38 -20.36 -53.81
CA LEU A 645 19.70 -20.63 -54.37
C LEU A 645 19.85 -19.96 -55.75
N VAL A 646 20.82 -19.04 -55.90
CA VAL A 646 21.10 -18.42 -57.21
C VAL A 646 21.97 -19.38 -58.03
N VAL A 647 21.35 -20.04 -59.02
CA VAL A 647 22.02 -20.95 -59.95
C VAL A 647 22.20 -20.27 -61.31
N LEU A 648 23.44 -20.18 -61.78
CA LEU A 648 23.82 -19.59 -63.06
C LEU A 648 24.23 -20.68 -64.05
N ARG A 649 23.85 -20.56 -65.32
CA ARG A 649 24.35 -21.37 -66.44
C ARG A 649 24.95 -20.47 -67.49
N VAL A 650 26.16 -20.76 -67.98
CA VAL A 650 26.73 -19.99 -69.10
C VAL A 650 26.09 -20.48 -70.40
N ARG A 651 25.61 -19.58 -71.26
CA ARG A 651 24.86 -19.93 -72.47
C ARG A 651 25.60 -20.91 -73.39
N THR A 652 26.92 -20.86 -73.41
CA THR A 652 27.80 -21.71 -74.23
C THR A 652 28.35 -22.94 -73.51
N LYS A 653 27.96 -23.19 -72.25
CA LYS A 653 28.43 -24.32 -71.44
C LYS A 653 27.30 -24.87 -70.58
N ASP A 654 27.07 -26.18 -70.62
CA ASP A 654 26.04 -26.83 -69.77
C ASP A 654 26.40 -26.94 -68.28
N GLN A 655 27.44 -26.24 -67.84
CA GLN A 655 27.84 -26.20 -66.44
C GLN A 655 26.95 -25.25 -65.64
N LEU A 656 26.30 -25.79 -64.60
CA LEU A 656 25.61 -25.01 -63.58
C LEU A 656 26.60 -24.53 -62.52
N TYR A 657 26.41 -23.31 -62.05
CA TYR A 657 27.20 -22.70 -60.98
C TYR A 657 26.27 -22.20 -59.88
N VAL A 658 26.58 -22.53 -58.64
CA VAL A 658 25.99 -21.86 -57.48
C VAL A 658 26.93 -20.74 -57.07
N LEU A 659 26.41 -19.53 -56.93
CA LEU A 659 27.16 -18.43 -56.33
C LEU A 659 27.10 -18.58 -54.80
N ARG A 660 28.17 -19.09 -54.20
CA ARG A 660 28.29 -19.28 -52.74
C ARG A 660 29.58 -18.63 -52.26
N ASP A 661 29.49 -17.77 -51.25
CA ASP A 661 30.63 -17.06 -50.66
C ASP A 661 31.40 -16.19 -51.67
N GLY A 662 30.70 -15.62 -52.66
CA GLY A 662 31.31 -14.79 -53.72
C GLY A 662 32.11 -15.59 -54.77
N VAL A 663 32.10 -16.92 -54.67
CA VAL A 663 32.79 -17.85 -55.57
C VAL A 663 31.75 -18.59 -56.39
N LEU A 664 31.96 -18.67 -57.71
CA LEU A 664 31.17 -19.55 -58.56
C LEU A 664 31.64 -20.98 -58.34
N ARG A 665 30.76 -21.81 -57.81
CA ARG A 665 31.07 -23.23 -57.58
C ARG A 665 30.30 -24.09 -58.58
N PRO A 666 30.99 -24.88 -59.42
CA PRO A 666 30.32 -25.79 -60.33
C PRO A 666 29.48 -26.81 -59.55
N VAL A 667 28.26 -27.09 -60.00
CA VAL A 667 27.36 -28.09 -59.42
C VAL A 667 26.72 -28.94 -60.51
N THR A 668 26.25 -30.14 -60.17
CA THR A 668 25.31 -30.90 -61.02
C THR A 668 23.88 -30.42 -60.81
N ALA A 669 22.97 -30.71 -61.75
CA ALA A 669 21.55 -30.43 -61.59
C ALA A 669 20.94 -31.13 -60.35
N LYS A 670 21.36 -32.37 -60.07
CA LYS A 670 20.97 -33.12 -58.87
C LYS A 670 21.44 -32.40 -57.59
N ARG A 671 22.70 -31.94 -57.57
CA ARG A 671 23.26 -31.21 -56.42
C ARG A 671 22.60 -29.85 -56.22
N ALA A 672 22.29 -29.14 -57.31
CA ALA A 672 21.56 -27.86 -57.26
C ALA A 672 20.15 -28.03 -56.68
N ARG A 673 19.44 -29.12 -57.01
CA ARG A 673 18.15 -29.50 -56.39
C ARG A 673 18.28 -29.75 -54.89
N GLN A 674 19.26 -30.55 -54.48
CA GLN A 674 19.50 -30.82 -53.06
C GLN A 674 19.79 -29.54 -52.27
N LEU A 675 20.64 -28.66 -52.82
CA LEU A 675 20.98 -27.38 -52.19
C LEU A 675 19.80 -26.39 -52.17
N ASN A 676 18.74 -26.65 -52.92
CA ASN A 676 17.52 -25.84 -52.97
C ASN A 676 16.33 -26.55 -52.27
N GLY A 677 16.61 -27.37 -51.26
CA GLY A 677 15.59 -28.04 -50.45
C GLY A 677 14.78 -29.10 -51.22
N GLY A 678 15.40 -29.76 -52.22
CA GLY A 678 14.78 -30.82 -53.00
C GLY A 678 14.04 -30.36 -54.26
N THR A 679 13.75 -29.06 -54.39
CA THR A 679 13.07 -28.50 -55.57
C THR A 679 14.04 -28.02 -56.64
N ALA A 680 13.64 -28.07 -57.91
CA ALA A 680 14.46 -27.54 -59.01
C ALA A 680 14.67 -26.02 -58.86
N PRO A 681 15.93 -25.56 -58.66
CA PRO A 681 16.18 -24.12 -58.56
C PRO A 681 15.98 -23.47 -59.93
N ARG A 682 15.57 -22.20 -59.92
CA ARG A 682 15.52 -21.40 -61.15
C ARG A 682 16.94 -21.20 -61.68
N VAL A 683 17.19 -21.65 -62.91
CA VAL A 683 18.50 -21.52 -63.57
C VAL A 683 18.52 -20.24 -64.40
N HIS A 684 19.49 -19.37 -64.12
CA HIS A 684 19.67 -18.11 -64.83
C HIS A 684 20.75 -18.27 -65.91
N VAL A 685 20.35 -18.18 -67.18
CA VAL A 685 21.28 -18.30 -68.31
C VAL A 685 21.97 -16.95 -68.54
N VAL A 686 23.31 -16.94 -68.49
CA VAL A 686 24.15 -15.76 -68.68
C VAL A 686 25.05 -15.95 -69.89
N VAL A 687 25.29 -14.87 -70.65
CA VAL A 687 25.99 -14.94 -71.95
C VAL A 687 27.48 -15.26 -71.77
N LYS A 688 28.13 -14.73 -70.72
CA LYS A 688 29.53 -14.98 -70.39
C LYS A 688 29.73 -14.77 -68.89
N LEU A 689 30.53 -15.62 -68.24
CA LEU A 689 31.05 -15.41 -66.89
C LEU A 689 32.56 -15.26 -67.01
N THR A 690 33.12 -14.10 -66.62
CA THR A 690 34.57 -13.92 -66.63
C THR A 690 35.14 -14.20 -65.24
N LYS A 691 36.33 -14.83 -65.18
CA LYS A 691 37.05 -15.08 -63.91
C LYS A 691 37.36 -13.78 -63.13
N GLN A 692 37.33 -12.64 -63.81
CA GLN A 692 37.46 -11.30 -63.22
C GLN A 692 36.21 -10.85 -62.45
N GLN A 693 35.02 -11.39 -62.76
CA GLN A 693 33.76 -11.00 -62.13
C GLN A 693 33.45 -11.85 -60.89
N PHE A 694 33.74 -13.15 -60.96
CA PHE A 694 33.66 -14.06 -59.83
C PHE A 694 34.76 -15.13 -59.97
N PRO A 695 35.58 -15.39 -58.94
CA PRO A 695 36.51 -16.51 -58.95
C PRO A 695 35.72 -17.82 -59.05
N VAL A 696 36.26 -18.78 -59.80
CA VAL A 696 35.67 -20.13 -59.95
C VAL A 696 36.37 -21.05 -58.97
N GLY A 697 35.63 -21.59 -58.01
CA GLY A 697 36.13 -22.49 -56.98
C GLY A 697 35.96 -23.97 -57.34
N LYS A 698 36.41 -24.85 -56.43
CA LYS A 698 36.20 -26.29 -56.56
C LYS A 698 34.70 -26.63 -56.61
N ARG A 699 34.38 -27.75 -57.27
CA ARG A 699 33.02 -28.28 -57.44
C ARG A 699 32.38 -28.57 -56.08
N LEU A 700 31.07 -28.31 -55.96
CA LEU A 700 30.24 -28.57 -54.77
C LEU A 700 29.46 -29.88 -54.83
#